data_AF-A0AA40KLC1-F1
#
_entry.id   AF-A0AA40KLC1-F1
#
_cell.length_a   1.000
_cell.length_b   1.000
_cell.length_c   1.000
_cell.angle_alpha   90.00
_cell.angle_beta   90.00
_cell.angle_gamma   90.00
#
_symmetry.space_group_name_H-M   'P 1'
#
loop_
_entity.id
_entity.type
_entity.pdbx_description
1 polymer ?
#
loop_
_entity_poly.entity_id
_entity_poly.type
_entity_poly.pdbx_seq_one_letter_code
_entity_poly.pdbx_strand_id
1 'polypeptide(L)'
;MPDEEEVESIMYEIATPSNDNYYRRNIEHFSRNANKLRKINDEIEDVRNVLELAVTKSKIDHERRESNCQVTNECQLEQPQSFYFTKMKEFADKLPAYTLLPEQEETIRNLVSFSLRRKYEKIFEDQMLETKTRYYEAMHDLAVKRVIMIECQDMCNVGLERGLSYKLAGRTEFYPKYLKNRCAVRKKYYLYHRLMRNIVAKACFLMPEWICNFGRYRLGFDYLDFNRFLDLVENDVKKGALMVSSTYYSDIIRLVSQPRYLHDVRSPSLPDFLNCANNLLALQVVTCIMNTIEHLLQTLKDKRTVPLFKLQLKCENNELFLSPTMDEICHAFHGIIEQISHVGQQLPPLDSWVGVKIQQEYIKVALPELYLEETHRRLAETLQRTFQPFNSYVERLYSKFKVVFDPETRRNIVAYASTGRTFQEYVSKVEDLNQFIREINGMPNHEYFSIGVIHQAAAKAGLLYYTEEVRRLIIEELVKSHRAYNLEICNTFETIRERASNIPNITKELLELGEYMLYAASTLMRSQEEKITSSLRMMALLIGMTTLTKDHIELNNTTIHWLKRIRPIFEHSNAAYEQIKFELEEKLQQKIEELNADVEIMFPRLKIMNDMDDANRIREYIEHMRKFARDLDRKDERVKCINDEEKLFKYPPSVYPRINELKENIMPYYELIYRGYQWQRHRDVWLDGPFEYLDSNSIDNTTSDYFTNLSKISKQYRTRIKLLIAMNYPHSFVGSLDDPDPFQQPAPLKLCHQLIEDIKWFKQYIPLLAVFRNFAIRQIHWDEMSAIAGFDLTPDAGTTFRKIINMNLMADLEK
;
A
#
# COMPACT_ATOMS: atom_id res chain seq x y z
N MET A 1 -79.57 4.26 53.48
CA MET A 1 -79.21 4.02 54.89
C MET A 1 -79.90 2.74 55.31
N PRO A 2 -79.25 1.84 56.07
CA PRO A 2 -78.23 2.16 57.09
C PRO A 2 -76.84 1.51 56.92
N ASP A 3 -75.84 2.26 57.40
CA ASP A 3 -74.86 1.97 58.47
C ASP A 3 -73.64 1.05 58.29
N GLU A 4 -72.45 1.69 58.38
CA GLU A 4 -71.41 1.61 59.45
C GLU A 4 -71.01 0.21 59.98
N GLU A 5 -69.78 -0.13 60.36
CA GLU A 5 -68.47 0.53 60.57
C GLU A 5 -67.46 -0.60 60.92
N GLU A 6 -66.18 -0.46 60.59
CA GLU A 6 -65.01 -0.96 61.37
C GLU A 6 -63.76 -0.33 60.73
N VAL A 7 -63.18 0.77 61.24
CA VAL A 7 -62.38 0.97 62.48
C VAL A 7 -60.88 0.65 62.27
N GLU A 8 -60.09 1.73 62.44
CA GLU A 8 -58.68 1.81 62.89
C GLU A 8 -57.56 1.21 62.02
N SER A 9 -56.32 1.69 62.03
CA SER A 9 -55.61 2.88 62.55
C SER A 9 -54.12 2.59 62.27
N ILE A 10 -53.33 3.60 61.94
CA ILE A 10 -52.16 4.02 62.75
C ILE A 10 -51.51 5.22 62.05
N MET A 11 -51.48 6.30 62.83
CA MET A 11 -50.86 7.60 62.61
C MET A 11 -49.39 7.65 63.04
N TYR A 12 -48.79 8.84 62.77
CA TYR A 12 -47.64 9.51 63.41
C TYR A 12 -46.26 9.26 62.77
N GLU A 13 -45.69 10.19 61.99
CA GLU A 13 -45.15 11.55 62.31
C GLU A 13 -43.90 11.53 63.21
N ILE A 14 -42.81 12.18 62.76
CA ILE A 14 -42.27 13.44 63.35
C ILE A 14 -40.97 13.89 62.62
N ALA A 15 -40.98 15.18 62.24
CA ALA A 15 -39.88 16.18 62.18
C ALA A 15 -38.87 16.37 61.00
N THR A 16 -39.17 17.41 60.19
CA THR A 16 -38.38 18.64 59.87
C THR A 16 -37.11 18.56 58.95
N PRO A 17 -36.46 19.70 58.56
CA PRO A 17 -36.77 20.52 57.36
C PRO A 17 -35.54 20.81 56.46
N SER A 18 -35.73 21.19 55.17
CA SER A 18 -34.86 22.15 54.43
C SER A 18 -35.19 22.22 52.93
N ASN A 19 -35.78 23.33 52.46
CA ASN A 19 -35.58 23.78 51.07
C ASN A 19 -35.90 25.28 50.88
N ASP A 20 -35.16 26.12 51.60
CA ASP A 20 -35.30 27.58 51.62
C ASP A 20 -34.69 28.30 50.39
N ASN A 21 -34.12 27.54 49.43
CA ASN A 21 -33.44 28.10 48.25
C ASN A 21 -34.29 28.16 46.97
N TYR A 22 -35.41 27.44 46.90
CA TYR A 22 -36.26 27.39 45.69
C TYR A 22 -37.24 28.59 45.63
N TYR A 23 -37.78 29.00 46.78
CA TYR A 23 -38.70 30.14 46.86
C TYR A 23 -37.99 31.50 46.75
N ARG A 24 -36.75 31.63 47.25
CA ARG A 24 -35.96 32.87 47.14
C ARG A 24 -35.62 33.25 45.70
N ARG A 25 -35.23 32.29 44.85
CA ARG A 25 -34.87 32.53 43.44
C ARG A 25 -36.07 32.96 42.59
N ASN A 26 -37.25 32.40 42.85
CA ASN A 26 -38.47 32.78 42.12
C ASN A 26 -38.96 34.18 42.52
N ILE A 27 -38.83 34.57 43.80
CA ILE A 27 -39.16 35.93 44.26
C ILE A 27 -38.18 36.98 43.71
N GLU A 28 -36.88 36.67 43.64
CA GLU A 28 -35.89 37.57 43.01
C GLU A 28 -36.11 37.73 41.49
N HIS A 29 -36.55 36.67 40.80
CA HIS A 29 -36.85 36.71 39.37
C HIS A 29 -38.12 37.53 39.06
N PHE A 30 -39.18 37.37 39.86
CA PHE A 30 -40.39 38.19 39.74
C PHE A 30 -40.16 39.66 40.11
N SER A 31 -39.34 39.93 41.14
CA SER A 31 -38.96 41.29 41.53
C SER A 31 -38.11 42.00 40.45
N ARG A 32 -37.20 41.29 39.78
CA ARG A 32 -36.43 41.84 38.63
C ARG A 32 -37.31 42.16 37.42
N ASN A 33 -38.33 41.35 37.13
CA ASN A 33 -39.26 41.62 36.04
C ASN A 33 -40.23 42.76 36.36
N ALA A 34 -40.69 42.89 37.62
CA ALA A 34 -41.50 44.01 38.07
C ALA A 34 -40.73 45.35 38.07
N ASN A 35 -39.45 45.34 38.45
CA ASN A 35 -38.60 46.54 38.38
C ASN A 35 -38.26 46.94 36.94
N LYS A 36 -38.13 45.98 36.00
CA LYS A 36 -37.99 46.29 34.56
C LYS A 36 -39.26 46.92 33.97
N LEU A 37 -40.44 46.43 34.37
CA LEU A 37 -41.72 47.00 33.92
C LEU A 37 -41.97 48.40 34.50
N ARG A 38 -41.59 48.67 35.76
CA ARG A 38 -41.62 50.04 36.33
C ARG A 38 -40.70 51.00 35.58
N LYS A 39 -39.47 50.55 35.25
CA LYS A 39 -38.50 51.39 34.53
C LYS A 39 -38.99 51.78 33.13
N ILE A 40 -39.67 50.88 32.43
CA ILE A 40 -40.29 51.15 31.13
C ILE A 40 -41.48 52.12 31.28
N ASN A 41 -42.26 52.02 32.37
CA ASN A 41 -43.38 52.92 32.61
C ASN A 41 -42.92 54.34 33.01
N ASP A 42 -41.84 54.45 33.79
CA ASP A 42 -41.23 55.74 34.15
C ASP A 42 -40.61 56.42 32.91
N GLU A 43 -39.98 55.66 32.00
CA GLU A 43 -39.49 56.16 30.71
C GLU A 43 -40.63 56.63 29.78
N ILE A 44 -41.81 56.00 29.84
CA ILE A 44 -43.00 56.42 29.08
C ILE A 44 -43.60 57.72 29.66
N GLU A 45 -43.60 57.87 30.99
CA GLU A 45 -44.13 59.06 31.67
C GLU A 45 -43.20 60.27 31.49
N ASP A 46 -41.88 60.06 31.47
CA ASP A 46 -40.89 61.10 31.14
C ASP A 46 -41.04 61.59 29.70
N VAL A 47 -41.27 60.68 28.74
CA VAL A 47 -41.54 61.04 27.34
C VAL A 47 -42.87 61.81 27.21
N ARG A 48 -43.88 61.47 28.01
CA ARG A 48 -45.17 62.16 28.05
C ARG A 48 -45.06 63.57 28.64
N ASN A 49 -44.27 63.74 29.70
CA ASN A 49 -44.01 65.05 30.31
C ASN A 49 -43.19 65.97 29.38
N VAL A 50 -42.24 65.42 28.62
CA VAL A 50 -41.49 66.17 27.60
C VAL A 50 -42.41 66.61 26.44
N LEU A 51 -43.37 65.77 26.05
CA LEU A 51 -44.38 66.12 25.04
C LEU A 51 -45.35 67.21 25.55
N GLU A 52 -45.81 67.15 26.81
CA GLU A 52 -46.67 68.18 27.38
C GLU A 52 -45.94 69.53 27.57
N LEU A 53 -44.65 69.50 27.95
CA LEU A 53 -43.79 70.69 28.01
C LEU A 53 -43.55 71.29 26.62
N ALA A 54 -43.35 70.47 25.59
CA ALA A 54 -43.22 70.93 24.20
C ALA A 54 -44.52 71.58 23.68
N VAL A 55 -45.68 71.01 24.04
CA VAL A 55 -47.00 71.54 23.66
C VAL A 55 -47.31 72.86 24.40
N THR A 56 -46.97 72.97 25.68
CA THR A 56 -47.15 74.24 26.43
C THR A 56 -46.19 75.33 25.94
N LYS A 57 -44.94 74.99 25.61
CA LYS A 57 -43.99 75.94 25.02
C LYS A 57 -44.45 76.43 23.63
N SER A 58 -45.03 75.53 22.83
CA SER A 58 -45.63 75.88 21.53
C SER A 58 -46.89 76.73 21.66
N LYS A 59 -47.70 76.56 22.71
CA LYS A 59 -48.87 77.42 22.97
C LYS A 59 -48.46 78.81 23.46
N ILE A 60 -47.45 78.91 24.32
CA ILE A 60 -46.90 80.19 24.80
C ILE A 60 -46.23 80.98 23.66
N ASP A 61 -45.55 80.29 22.73
CA ASP A 61 -44.97 80.92 21.53
C ASP A 61 -46.03 81.34 20.50
N HIS A 62 -47.22 80.73 20.53
CA HIS A 62 -48.35 81.12 19.68
C HIS A 62 -49.06 82.37 20.23
N GLU A 63 -49.28 82.46 21.54
CA GLU A 63 -49.88 83.63 22.19
C GLU A 63 -48.96 84.87 22.20
N ARG A 64 -47.63 84.69 22.19
CA ARG A 64 -46.67 85.82 22.13
C ARG A 64 -46.52 86.48 20.76
N ARG A 65 -47.05 85.88 19.68
CA ARG A 65 -46.96 86.44 18.32
C ARG A 65 -48.08 87.41 17.95
N GLU A 66 -49.13 87.54 18.76
CA GLU A 66 -50.26 88.47 18.53
C GLU A 66 -50.06 89.84 19.20
N SER A 67 -48.83 90.34 19.25
CA SER A 67 -48.56 91.69 19.77
C SER A 67 -47.69 92.46 18.80
N ASN A 68 -48.24 92.80 17.63
CA ASN A 68 -47.85 93.99 16.85
C ASN A 68 -48.79 94.23 15.65
N CYS A 69 -49.30 95.47 15.58
CA CYS A 69 -49.94 96.16 14.45
C CYS A 69 -51.43 95.88 14.11
N GLN A 70 -52.25 96.68 14.77
CA GLN A 70 -53.19 97.66 14.19
C GLN A 70 -54.30 97.19 13.23
N VAL A 71 -55.51 97.32 13.76
CA VAL A 71 -56.80 97.37 13.05
C VAL A 71 -56.85 98.57 12.10
N THR A 72 -57.05 98.30 10.82
CA THR A 72 -57.82 99.19 9.94
C THR A 72 -59.07 98.44 9.48
N ASN A 73 -60.21 98.96 9.91
CA ASN A 73 -61.54 98.49 9.57
C ASN A 73 -61.79 98.60 8.06
N GLU A 74 -62.00 97.47 7.40
CA GLU A 74 -63.01 97.36 6.34
C GLU A 74 -63.79 96.06 6.56
N CYS A 75 -65.09 96.22 6.85
CA CYS A 75 -66.02 95.12 7.01
C CYS A 75 -66.31 94.53 5.62
N GLN A 76 -65.55 93.51 5.21
CA GLN A 76 -65.94 92.64 4.10
C GLN A 76 -66.74 91.48 4.68
N LEU A 77 -68.03 91.43 4.35
CA LEU A 77 -68.92 90.29 4.58
C LEU A 77 -68.21 89.00 4.15
N GLU A 78 -67.97 88.07 5.09
CA GLU A 78 -67.51 86.73 4.75
C GLU A 78 -68.51 86.10 3.76
N GLN A 79 -68.00 85.74 2.58
CA GLN A 79 -68.84 85.12 1.56
C GLN A 79 -69.25 83.71 2.02
N PRO A 80 -70.44 83.21 1.62
CA PRO A 80 -70.90 81.89 2.04
C PRO A 80 -69.89 80.79 1.67
N GLN A 81 -69.84 79.70 2.44
CA GLN A 81 -68.93 78.56 2.25
C GLN A 81 -68.93 78.02 0.80
N SER A 82 -70.06 78.17 0.10
CA SER A 82 -70.22 77.85 -1.33
C SER A 82 -69.35 78.69 -2.26
N PHE A 83 -69.04 79.94 -1.93
CA PHE A 83 -68.12 80.78 -2.70
C PHE A 83 -66.68 80.27 -2.60
N TYR A 84 -66.22 79.95 -1.39
CA TYR A 84 -64.89 79.37 -1.16
C TYR A 84 -64.77 77.98 -1.81
N PHE A 85 -65.82 77.16 -1.74
CA PHE A 85 -65.88 75.89 -2.47
C PHE A 85 -65.78 76.08 -3.99
N THR A 86 -66.52 77.05 -4.54
CA THR A 86 -66.49 77.37 -5.98
C THR A 86 -65.11 77.89 -6.40
N LYS A 87 -64.47 78.72 -5.56
CA LYS A 87 -63.10 79.19 -5.77
C LYS A 87 -62.07 78.06 -5.68
N MET A 88 -62.17 77.18 -4.69
CA MET A 88 -61.29 76.00 -4.56
C MET A 88 -61.46 75.06 -5.75
N LYS A 89 -62.69 74.88 -6.25
CA LYS A 89 -62.94 74.14 -7.49
C LYS A 89 -62.31 74.81 -8.71
N GLU A 90 -62.48 76.13 -8.87
CA GLU A 90 -61.80 76.89 -9.94
C GLU A 90 -60.27 76.78 -9.87
N PHE A 91 -59.68 76.73 -8.68
CA PHE A 91 -58.24 76.56 -8.51
C PHE A 91 -57.79 75.11 -8.73
N ALA A 92 -58.56 74.13 -8.27
CA ALA A 92 -58.29 72.71 -8.47
C ALA A 92 -58.38 72.34 -9.97
N ASP A 93 -59.38 72.85 -10.69
CA ASP A 93 -59.53 72.66 -12.14
C ASP A 93 -58.38 73.29 -12.95
N LYS A 94 -57.62 74.24 -12.36
CA LYS A 94 -56.43 74.84 -12.98
C LYS A 94 -55.13 74.09 -12.69
N LEU A 95 -55.15 73.04 -11.85
CA LEU A 95 -53.94 72.27 -11.52
C LEU A 95 -53.61 71.26 -12.63
N PRO A 96 -52.37 71.21 -13.15
CA PRO A 96 -51.98 70.21 -14.13
C PRO A 96 -51.95 68.82 -13.49
N ALA A 97 -52.47 67.81 -14.19
CA ALA A 97 -52.42 66.41 -13.76
C ALA A 97 -51.21 65.67 -14.36
N TYR A 98 -50.82 64.55 -13.76
CA TYR A 98 -49.75 63.71 -14.31
C TYR A 98 -50.18 63.11 -15.65
N THR A 99 -49.36 63.34 -16.67
CA THR A 99 -49.50 62.69 -17.98
C THR A 99 -48.99 61.25 -17.93
N LEU A 100 -49.40 60.44 -18.91
CA LEU A 100 -48.93 59.07 -19.04
C LEU A 100 -47.39 59.05 -19.20
N LEU A 101 -46.71 58.24 -18.38
CA LEU A 101 -45.25 58.12 -18.44
C LEU A 101 -44.81 57.49 -19.78
N PRO A 102 -43.67 57.92 -20.37
CA PRO A 102 -43.18 57.38 -21.64
C PRO A 102 -43.01 55.86 -21.65
N GLU A 103 -42.53 55.27 -20.55
CA GLU A 103 -42.34 53.81 -20.41
C GLU A 103 -43.66 53.03 -20.46
N GLN A 104 -44.72 53.59 -19.87
CA GLN A 104 -46.06 53.00 -19.91
C GLN A 104 -46.67 53.10 -21.31
N GLU A 105 -46.45 54.23 -22.00
CA GLU A 105 -46.80 54.37 -23.40
C GLU A 105 -46.09 53.34 -24.28
N GLU A 106 -44.79 53.12 -24.08
CA GLU A 106 -44.02 52.17 -24.88
C GLU A 106 -44.47 50.72 -24.63
N THR A 107 -44.81 50.40 -23.38
CA THR A 107 -45.41 49.11 -23.03
C THR A 107 -46.74 48.91 -23.76
N ILE A 108 -47.62 49.92 -23.77
CA ILE A 108 -48.91 49.87 -24.48
C ILE A 108 -48.67 49.71 -25.99
N ARG A 109 -47.68 50.41 -26.55
CA ARG A 109 -47.30 50.28 -27.97
C ARG A 109 -46.84 48.85 -28.31
N ASN A 110 -46.13 48.19 -27.41
CA ASN A 110 -45.60 46.85 -27.62
C ASN A 110 -46.63 45.73 -27.48
N LEU A 111 -47.81 46.00 -26.92
CA LEU A 111 -48.95 45.06 -26.94
C LEU A 111 -49.49 44.83 -28.36
N VAL A 112 -49.27 45.77 -29.28
CA VAL A 112 -49.65 45.62 -30.70
C VAL A 112 -48.44 45.27 -31.54
N SER A 113 -48.53 44.16 -32.28
CA SER A 113 -47.44 43.68 -33.14
C SER A 113 -46.96 44.77 -34.11
N PHE A 114 -45.65 44.80 -34.37
CA PHE A 114 -45.01 45.82 -35.21
C PHE A 114 -45.60 45.92 -36.63
N SER A 115 -45.98 44.78 -37.22
CA SER A 115 -46.59 44.70 -38.54
C SER A 115 -47.95 45.40 -38.61
N LEU A 116 -48.77 45.30 -37.55
CA LEU A 116 -50.07 45.97 -37.45
C LEU A 116 -49.92 47.47 -37.16
N ARG A 117 -48.96 47.87 -36.31
CA ARG A 117 -48.65 49.29 -36.04
C ARG A 117 -48.26 50.03 -37.31
N ARG A 118 -47.40 49.43 -38.15
CA ARG A 118 -46.95 50.05 -39.41
C ARG A 118 -48.05 50.11 -40.48
N LYS A 119 -48.95 49.11 -40.52
CA LYS A 119 -50.02 49.05 -41.52
C LYS A 119 -51.16 50.05 -41.25
N TYR A 120 -51.42 50.39 -40.00
CA TYR A 120 -52.49 51.30 -39.58
C TYR A 120 -51.96 52.42 -38.68
N GLU A 121 -50.79 52.96 -39.02
CA GLU A 121 -50.04 53.93 -38.22
C GLU A 121 -50.89 55.13 -37.79
N LYS A 122 -51.61 55.73 -38.75
CA LYS A 122 -52.44 56.91 -38.48
C LYS A 122 -53.56 56.64 -37.47
N ILE A 123 -54.25 55.51 -37.60
CA ILE A 123 -55.33 55.10 -36.67
C ILE A 123 -54.75 54.76 -35.30
N PHE A 124 -53.59 54.12 -35.28
CA PHE A 124 -52.91 53.73 -34.05
C PHE A 124 -52.44 54.96 -33.25
N GLU A 125 -51.82 55.94 -33.91
CA GLU A 125 -51.43 57.20 -33.25
C GLU A 125 -52.65 58.00 -32.78
N ASP A 126 -53.74 58.06 -33.56
CA ASP A 126 -54.98 58.72 -33.15
C ASP A 126 -55.58 58.05 -31.89
N GLN A 127 -55.56 56.72 -31.83
CA GLN A 127 -56.02 55.97 -30.65
C GLN A 127 -55.08 56.15 -29.44
N MET A 128 -53.77 56.23 -29.68
CA MET A 128 -52.80 56.46 -28.61
C MET A 128 -52.93 57.87 -28.04
N LEU A 129 -53.18 58.86 -28.89
CA LEU A 129 -53.49 60.23 -28.48
C LEU A 129 -54.80 60.27 -27.69
N GLU A 130 -55.87 59.64 -28.17
CA GLU A 130 -57.14 59.55 -27.44
C GLU A 130 -56.96 58.89 -26.06
N THR A 131 -56.13 57.85 -25.97
CA THR A 131 -55.83 57.16 -24.72
C THR A 131 -55.08 58.07 -23.74
N LYS A 132 -54.08 58.81 -24.22
CA LYS A 132 -53.35 59.79 -23.40
C LYS A 132 -54.26 60.91 -22.89
N THR A 133 -55.12 61.44 -23.76
CA THR A 133 -56.07 62.50 -23.38
C THR A 133 -57.03 61.99 -22.31
N ARG A 134 -57.60 60.80 -22.49
CA ARG A 134 -58.50 60.20 -21.49
C ARG A 134 -57.81 59.90 -20.17
N TYR A 135 -56.56 59.42 -20.21
CA TYR A 135 -55.78 59.19 -19.00
C TYR A 135 -55.56 60.50 -18.24
N TYR A 136 -55.18 61.57 -18.96
CA TYR A 136 -55.00 62.89 -18.36
C TYR A 136 -56.31 63.41 -17.75
N GLU A 137 -57.43 63.34 -18.48
CA GLU A 137 -58.75 63.75 -17.97
C GLU A 137 -59.14 62.98 -16.71
N ALA A 138 -58.99 61.65 -16.70
CA ALA A 138 -59.33 60.83 -15.54
C ALA A 138 -58.44 61.12 -14.32
N MET A 139 -57.14 61.35 -14.54
CA MET A 139 -56.20 61.70 -13.47
C MET A 139 -56.41 63.12 -12.96
N HIS A 140 -56.77 64.05 -13.84
CA HIS A 140 -57.13 65.41 -13.47
C HIS A 140 -58.42 65.43 -12.65
N ASP A 141 -59.47 64.74 -13.09
CA ASP A 141 -60.71 64.57 -12.33
C ASP A 141 -60.47 63.94 -10.95
N LEU A 142 -59.59 62.93 -10.86
CA LEU A 142 -59.23 62.31 -9.59
C LEU A 142 -58.48 63.28 -8.67
N ALA A 143 -57.54 64.05 -9.23
CA ALA A 143 -56.78 65.05 -8.49
C ALA A 143 -57.71 66.16 -7.96
N VAL A 144 -58.59 66.69 -8.79
CA VAL A 144 -59.61 67.68 -8.42
C VAL A 144 -60.52 67.14 -7.31
N LYS A 145 -61.02 65.91 -7.44
CA LYS A 145 -61.86 65.26 -6.41
C LYS A 145 -61.13 65.04 -5.08
N ARG A 146 -59.83 64.73 -5.11
CA ARG A 146 -59.02 64.59 -3.89
C ARG A 146 -58.74 65.93 -3.21
N VAL A 147 -58.49 66.99 -3.98
CA VAL A 147 -58.22 68.34 -3.44
C VAL A 147 -59.48 68.95 -2.82
N ILE A 148 -60.67 68.63 -3.33
CA ILE A 148 -61.95 69.17 -2.87
C ILE A 148 -62.57 68.36 -1.71
N MET A 149 -62.05 67.17 -1.37
CA MET A 149 -62.59 66.35 -0.28
C MET A 149 -62.25 66.91 1.12
N ILE A 150 -63.11 67.81 1.60
CA ILE A 150 -63.41 68.00 3.03
C ILE A 150 -64.87 67.58 3.22
N GLU A 151 -65.06 66.53 4.04
CA GLU A 151 -66.32 66.02 4.64
C GLU A 151 -67.46 65.56 3.70
N CYS A 152 -67.52 64.25 3.44
CA CYS A 152 -68.78 63.47 3.46
C CYS A 152 -68.48 61.97 3.51
N GLN A 153 -68.83 61.34 4.64
CA GLN A 153 -69.01 59.90 4.78
C GLN A 153 -70.35 59.50 4.15
N ASP A 154 -70.31 58.38 3.42
CA ASP A 154 -71.42 57.56 2.92
C ASP A 154 -72.27 58.05 1.73
N MET A 155 -72.51 57.06 0.84
CA MET A 155 -73.38 57.04 -0.35
C MET A 155 -72.86 57.71 -1.63
N CYS A 156 -72.10 56.97 -2.46
CA CYS A 156 -72.12 57.11 -3.93
C CYS A 156 -71.39 55.94 -4.65
N ASN A 157 -72.03 54.77 -4.77
CA ASN A 157 -71.66 53.73 -5.74
C ASN A 157 -72.73 53.55 -6.83
N VAL A 158 -73.44 54.63 -7.17
CA VAL A 158 -74.43 54.66 -8.26
C VAL A 158 -73.94 55.69 -9.29
N GLY A 159 -73.19 55.23 -10.29
CA GLY A 159 -72.69 56.13 -11.35
C GLY A 159 -71.53 55.61 -12.18
N LEU A 160 -70.96 54.43 -11.87
CA LEU A 160 -69.87 53.82 -12.64
C LEU A 160 -70.37 52.83 -13.72
N GLU A 161 -71.49 53.16 -14.35
CA GLU A 161 -71.92 52.54 -15.62
C GLU A 161 -72.27 53.63 -16.64
N ARG A 162 -71.26 54.32 -17.17
CA ARG A 162 -71.33 54.79 -18.56
C ARG A 162 -70.29 54.04 -19.35
N GLY A 163 -70.70 52.91 -19.93
CA GLY A 163 -70.01 52.38 -21.09
C GLY A 163 -69.97 53.47 -22.15
N LEU A 164 -68.79 54.02 -22.41
CA LEU A 164 -68.59 55.01 -23.47
C LEU A 164 -68.94 54.35 -24.80
N SER A 165 -69.90 54.93 -25.53
CA SER A 165 -70.28 54.53 -26.87
C SER A 165 -69.06 54.58 -27.78
N TYR A 166 -68.66 53.43 -28.35
CA TYR A 166 -67.67 53.37 -29.42
C TYR A 166 -68.04 54.40 -30.52
N LYS A 167 -67.06 55.17 -30.98
CA LYS A 167 -67.17 56.23 -32.01
C LYS A 167 -67.72 55.75 -33.37
N LEU A 168 -67.90 54.44 -33.54
CA LEU A 168 -68.65 53.79 -34.60
C LEU A 168 -69.68 52.90 -33.94
N ALA A 169 -70.95 53.02 -34.33
CA ALA A 169 -72.05 52.18 -33.87
C ALA A 169 -71.90 50.75 -34.42
N GLY A 170 -70.84 50.03 -34.02
CA GLY A 170 -70.65 48.60 -34.14
C GLY A 170 -70.81 47.95 -35.51
N ARG A 171 -71.03 48.68 -36.61
CA ARG A 171 -71.39 48.11 -37.91
C ARG A 171 -70.49 48.63 -39.03
N THR A 172 -69.27 48.11 -39.11
CA THR A 172 -68.43 48.26 -40.31
C THR A 172 -68.96 47.37 -41.44
N GLU A 173 -68.46 47.50 -42.68
CA GLU A 173 -68.79 46.57 -43.78
C GLU A 173 -68.52 45.10 -43.43
N PHE A 174 -67.58 44.86 -42.50
CA PHE A 174 -67.26 43.53 -41.98
C PHE A 174 -68.15 43.09 -40.83
N TYR A 175 -69.15 43.87 -40.41
CA TYR A 175 -70.04 43.51 -39.30
C TYR A 175 -70.81 42.21 -39.49
N PRO A 176 -71.33 41.88 -40.70
CA PRO A 176 -71.93 40.56 -40.94
C PRO A 176 -70.90 39.43 -40.76
N LYS A 177 -69.65 39.66 -41.19
CA LYS A 177 -68.53 38.72 -41.01
C LYS A 177 -68.13 38.60 -39.54
N TYR A 178 -68.09 39.71 -38.80
CA TYR A 178 -67.87 39.73 -37.35
C TYR A 178 -68.98 39.00 -36.60
N LEU A 179 -70.26 39.24 -36.91
CA LEU A 179 -71.38 38.53 -36.29
C LEU A 179 -71.33 37.04 -36.59
N LYS A 180 -71.00 36.65 -37.83
CA LYS A 180 -70.79 35.26 -38.23
C LYS A 180 -69.63 34.63 -37.45
N ASN A 181 -68.49 35.31 -37.36
CA ASN A 181 -67.32 34.86 -36.60
C ASN A 181 -67.60 34.80 -35.10
N ARG A 182 -68.28 35.80 -34.52
CA ARG A 182 -68.69 35.85 -33.12
C ARG A 182 -69.65 34.72 -32.78
N CYS A 183 -70.62 34.44 -33.66
CA CYS A 183 -71.50 33.29 -33.52
C CYS A 183 -70.75 31.96 -33.68
N ALA A 184 -69.77 31.88 -34.57
CA ALA A 184 -68.92 30.71 -34.74
C ALA A 184 -68.03 30.45 -33.52
N VAL A 185 -67.41 31.51 -32.97
CA VAL A 185 -66.62 31.47 -31.73
C VAL A 185 -67.53 31.10 -30.55
N ARG A 186 -68.69 31.75 -30.39
CA ARG A 186 -69.63 31.42 -29.30
C ARG A 186 -70.12 29.96 -29.35
N LYS A 187 -70.25 29.37 -30.54
CA LYS A 187 -70.59 27.94 -30.71
C LYS A 187 -69.47 26.98 -30.32
N LYS A 188 -68.21 27.42 -30.35
CA LYS A 188 -67.01 26.60 -30.06
C LYS A 188 -66.28 26.97 -28.76
N TYR A 189 -66.66 28.07 -28.12
CA TYR A 189 -66.04 28.58 -26.90
C TYR A 189 -66.75 28.03 -25.66
N TYR A 190 -66.37 26.83 -25.24
CA TYR A 190 -67.03 26.10 -24.15
C TYR A 190 -66.66 26.60 -22.75
N LEU A 191 -65.54 27.31 -22.58
CA LEU A 191 -65.02 27.73 -21.27
C LEU A 191 -65.96 28.65 -20.47
N TYR A 192 -66.79 29.45 -21.14
CA TYR A 192 -67.78 30.31 -20.46
C TYR A 192 -68.98 29.52 -19.90
N HIS A 193 -69.15 28.26 -20.31
CA HIS A 193 -70.27 27.43 -19.91
C HIS A 193 -70.27 27.16 -18.40
N ARG A 194 -71.46 27.07 -17.81
CA ARG A 194 -71.66 26.89 -16.36
C ARG A 194 -70.93 25.67 -15.80
N LEU A 195 -70.92 24.56 -16.54
CA LEU A 195 -70.18 23.34 -16.18
C LEU A 195 -68.66 23.59 -16.09
N MET A 196 -68.05 24.22 -17.11
CA MET A 196 -66.60 24.50 -17.13
C MET A 196 -66.19 25.43 -16.01
N ARG A 197 -66.99 26.49 -15.78
CA ARG A 197 -66.78 27.41 -14.64
C ARG A 197 -66.87 26.69 -13.30
N ASN A 198 -67.78 25.72 -13.17
CA ASN A 198 -67.89 24.91 -11.96
C ASN A 198 -66.75 23.90 -11.81
N ILE A 199 -66.22 23.31 -12.88
CA ILE A 199 -65.04 22.43 -12.81
C ILE A 199 -63.86 23.18 -12.19
N VAL A 200 -63.64 24.43 -12.61
CA VAL A 200 -62.58 25.30 -12.07
C VAL A 200 -62.92 25.83 -10.67
N ALA A 201 -64.15 26.31 -10.44
CA ALA A 201 -64.53 26.82 -9.12
C ALA A 201 -64.49 25.73 -8.05
N LYS A 202 -64.98 24.53 -8.36
CA LYS A 202 -64.96 23.37 -7.45
C LYS A 202 -63.54 22.84 -7.24
N ALA A 203 -62.65 22.98 -8.23
CA ALA A 203 -61.24 22.67 -8.05
C ALA A 203 -60.64 23.51 -6.91
N CYS A 204 -60.91 24.82 -6.89
CA CYS A 204 -60.40 25.71 -5.84
C CYS A 204 -60.92 25.40 -4.43
N PHE A 205 -62.13 24.84 -4.29
CA PHE A 205 -62.75 24.59 -2.98
C PHE A 205 -62.66 23.14 -2.49
N LEU A 206 -62.64 22.16 -3.39
CA LEU A 206 -62.74 20.73 -3.05
C LEU A 206 -61.43 19.96 -3.23
N MET A 207 -60.50 20.45 -4.06
CA MET A 207 -59.18 19.82 -4.15
C MET A 207 -58.26 20.31 -3.05
N PRO A 208 -57.38 19.43 -2.55
CA PRO A 208 -56.34 19.86 -1.64
C PRO A 208 -55.33 20.76 -2.37
N GLU A 209 -54.71 21.68 -1.63
CA GLU A 209 -53.63 22.54 -2.14
C GLU A 209 -52.42 21.71 -2.62
N TRP A 210 -52.11 20.64 -1.88
CA TRP A 210 -51.13 19.61 -2.25
C TRP A 210 -51.70 18.22 -1.95
N ILE A 211 -51.41 17.25 -2.82
CA ILE A 211 -51.77 15.84 -2.60
C ILE A 211 -51.07 15.29 -1.35
N CYS A 212 -49.81 15.70 -1.14
CA CYS A 212 -49.03 15.39 0.05
C CYS A 212 -48.33 16.66 0.56
N ASN A 213 -48.47 16.95 1.84
CA ASN A 213 -47.79 18.08 2.48
C ASN A 213 -46.49 17.62 3.17
N PHE A 214 -45.36 17.78 2.47
CA PHE A 214 -44.05 17.33 2.97
C PHE A 214 -43.53 18.13 4.17
N GLY A 215 -43.88 19.42 4.29
CA GLY A 215 -43.43 20.27 5.40
C GLY A 215 -43.94 19.82 6.77
N ARG A 216 -45.05 19.05 6.81
CA ARG A 216 -45.63 18.55 8.05
C ARG A 216 -44.72 17.56 8.78
N TYR A 217 -43.87 16.83 8.05
CA TYR A 217 -43.01 15.80 8.65
C TYR A 217 -41.92 16.41 9.54
N ARG A 218 -41.58 17.68 9.32
CA ARG A 218 -40.64 18.43 10.15
C ARG A 218 -41.26 19.01 11.42
N LEU A 219 -42.56 19.34 11.39
CA LEU A 219 -43.27 19.95 12.52
C LEU A 219 -43.94 18.91 13.44
N GLY A 220 -44.39 17.79 12.86
CA GLY A 220 -45.15 16.77 13.57
C GLY A 220 -44.32 15.64 14.18
N PHE A 221 -43.04 15.52 13.81
CA PHE A 221 -42.16 14.45 14.24
C PHE A 221 -40.76 14.98 14.53
N ASP A 222 -40.05 14.32 15.45
CA ASP A 222 -38.65 14.62 15.76
C ASP A 222 -37.75 13.99 14.68
N TYR A 223 -36.96 12.95 15.00
CA TYR A 223 -36.19 12.21 14.00
C TYR A 223 -36.97 11.01 13.44
N LEU A 224 -37.08 10.94 12.12
CA LEU A 224 -37.77 9.88 11.40
C LEU A 224 -36.78 8.87 10.82
N ASP A 225 -37.01 7.58 11.09
CA ASP A 225 -36.37 6.51 10.35
C ASP A 225 -36.85 6.55 8.88
N PHE A 226 -35.96 6.35 7.93
CA PHE A 226 -36.26 6.56 6.50
C PHE A 226 -37.41 5.70 5.98
N ASN A 227 -37.47 4.41 6.36
CA ASN A 227 -38.55 3.52 5.95
C ASN A 227 -39.92 4.00 6.47
N ARG A 228 -39.96 4.48 7.72
CA ARG A 228 -41.19 5.03 8.30
C ARG A 228 -41.63 6.31 7.57
N PHE A 229 -40.69 7.13 7.09
CA PHE A 229 -41.01 8.28 6.25
C PHE A 229 -41.67 7.83 4.93
N LEU A 230 -41.15 6.81 4.26
CA LEU A 230 -41.74 6.28 3.02
C LEU A 230 -43.17 5.78 3.26
N ASP A 231 -43.41 5.01 4.34
CA ASP A 231 -44.74 4.52 4.70
C ASP A 231 -45.74 5.68 4.94
N LEU A 232 -45.28 6.75 5.59
CA LEU A 232 -46.12 7.92 5.83
C LEU A 232 -46.47 8.66 4.53
N VAL A 233 -45.48 8.87 3.66
CA VAL A 233 -45.69 9.52 2.36
C VAL A 233 -46.65 8.71 1.50
N GLU A 234 -46.46 7.39 1.40
CA GLU A 234 -47.35 6.53 0.63
C GLU A 234 -48.81 6.62 1.13
N ASN A 235 -49.00 6.60 2.46
CA ASN A 235 -50.33 6.75 3.05
C ASN A 235 -50.96 8.11 2.78
N ASP A 236 -50.17 9.19 2.76
CA ASP A 236 -50.69 10.53 2.46
C ASP A 236 -51.00 10.73 0.99
N VAL A 237 -50.17 10.20 0.09
CA VAL A 237 -50.45 10.20 -1.34
C VAL A 237 -51.74 9.43 -1.62
N LYS A 238 -51.95 8.27 -0.98
CA LYS A 238 -53.22 7.52 -1.06
C LYS A 238 -54.41 8.34 -0.57
N LYS A 239 -54.28 9.04 0.58
CA LYS A 239 -55.35 9.92 1.12
C LYS A 239 -55.64 11.10 0.19
N GLY A 240 -54.62 11.74 -0.36
CA GLY A 240 -54.76 12.84 -1.32
C GLY A 240 -55.41 12.38 -2.63
N ALA A 241 -55.03 11.22 -3.14
CA ALA A 241 -55.64 10.60 -4.32
C ALA A 241 -57.13 10.23 -4.07
N LEU A 242 -57.45 9.73 -2.87
CA LEU A 242 -58.83 9.48 -2.45
C LEU A 242 -59.62 10.79 -2.37
N MET A 243 -59.04 11.89 -1.91
CA MET A 243 -59.73 13.19 -1.91
C MET A 243 -60.03 13.66 -3.33
N VAL A 244 -59.06 13.60 -4.25
CA VAL A 244 -59.29 13.98 -5.66
C VAL A 244 -60.40 13.15 -6.32
N SER A 245 -60.42 11.82 -6.08
CA SER A 245 -61.42 10.92 -6.68
C SER A 245 -62.79 10.96 -6.00
N SER A 246 -62.83 10.93 -4.66
CA SER A 246 -64.07 10.78 -3.89
C SER A 246 -64.77 12.09 -3.54
N THR A 247 -64.07 13.24 -3.50
CA THR A 247 -64.69 14.55 -3.19
C THR A 247 -64.79 15.43 -4.44
N TYR A 248 -63.69 15.69 -5.13
CA TYR A 248 -63.70 16.59 -6.29
C TYR A 248 -64.35 15.93 -7.50
N TYR A 249 -63.84 14.78 -7.95
CA TYR A 249 -64.34 14.11 -9.16
C TYR A 249 -65.79 13.63 -8.98
N SER A 250 -66.17 13.10 -7.81
CA SER A 250 -67.56 12.71 -7.52
C SER A 250 -68.55 13.89 -7.56
N ASP A 251 -68.16 15.08 -7.08
CA ASP A 251 -69.00 16.27 -7.15
C ASP A 251 -69.17 16.76 -8.59
N ILE A 252 -68.13 16.62 -9.42
CA ILE A 252 -68.24 16.91 -10.86
C ILE A 252 -69.17 15.90 -11.56
N ILE A 253 -69.08 14.60 -11.25
CA ILE A 253 -70.04 13.59 -11.77
C ILE A 253 -71.48 13.97 -11.39
N ARG A 254 -71.70 14.39 -10.14
CA ARG A 254 -73.01 14.84 -9.66
C ARG A 254 -73.53 16.04 -10.44
N LEU A 255 -72.67 16.98 -10.82
CA LEU A 255 -73.03 18.14 -11.63
C LEU A 255 -73.34 17.76 -13.08
N VAL A 256 -72.58 16.84 -13.67
CA VAL A 256 -72.80 16.34 -15.04
C VAL A 256 -74.09 15.53 -15.13
N SER A 257 -74.46 14.80 -14.08
CA SER A 257 -75.71 14.03 -14.00
C SER A 257 -76.98 14.89 -13.95
N GLN A 258 -76.86 16.20 -13.71
CA GLN A 258 -78.01 17.11 -13.62
C GLN A 258 -78.37 17.72 -14.99
N PRO A 259 -79.65 17.64 -15.44
CA PRO A 259 -80.05 18.12 -16.76
C PRO A 259 -79.74 19.60 -17.03
N ARG A 260 -79.74 20.42 -15.97
CA ARG A 260 -79.47 21.87 -16.00
C ARG A 260 -78.08 22.24 -16.50
N TYR A 261 -77.14 21.30 -16.52
CA TYR A 261 -75.76 21.53 -16.94
C TYR A 261 -75.43 20.97 -18.33
N LEU A 262 -76.36 20.27 -18.97
CA LEU A 262 -76.18 19.67 -20.30
C LEU A 262 -77.27 20.08 -21.30
N HIS A 263 -78.44 20.54 -20.85
CA HIS A 263 -79.59 20.87 -21.71
C HIS A 263 -79.31 21.98 -22.73
N ASP A 264 -78.38 22.91 -22.44
CA ASP A 264 -78.05 24.04 -23.32
C ASP A 264 -77.08 23.66 -24.47
N VAL A 265 -76.56 22.42 -24.47
CA VAL A 265 -75.60 21.91 -25.45
C VAL A 265 -76.31 21.07 -26.50
N ARG A 266 -76.04 21.34 -27.78
CA ARG A 266 -76.64 20.57 -28.89
C ARG A 266 -76.04 19.16 -28.94
N SER A 267 -76.88 18.15 -29.13
CA SER A 267 -76.51 16.72 -29.22
C SER A 267 -75.26 16.41 -30.10
N PRO A 268 -75.12 16.95 -31.33
CA PRO A 268 -73.92 16.67 -32.16
C PRO A 268 -72.61 17.32 -31.66
N SER A 269 -72.69 18.34 -30.80
CA SER A 269 -71.52 19.00 -30.19
C SER A 269 -71.22 18.53 -28.77
N LEU A 270 -72.02 17.61 -28.24
CA LEU A 270 -71.88 17.07 -26.89
C LEU A 270 -70.55 16.32 -26.67
N PRO A 271 -70.07 15.47 -27.61
CA PRO A 271 -68.78 14.79 -27.44
C PRO A 271 -67.59 15.77 -27.38
N ASP A 272 -67.56 16.79 -28.25
CA ASP A 272 -66.50 17.82 -28.24
C ASP A 272 -66.54 18.66 -26.96
N PHE A 273 -67.74 18.93 -26.44
CA PHE A 273 -67.95 19.64 -25.18
C PHE A 273 -67.49 18.81 -23.97
N LEU A 274 -67.83 17.52 -23.91
CA LEU A 274 -67.38 16.61 -22.84
C LEU A 274 -65.88 16.36 -22.91
N ASN A 275 -65.29 16.24 -24.11
CA ASN A 275 -63.83 16.19 -24.28
C ASN A 275 -63.15 17.46 -23.72
N CYS A 276 -63.73 18.65 -23.98
CA CYS A 276 -63.25 19.88 -23.36
C CYS A 276 -63.35 19.85 -21.83
N ALA A 277 -64.41 19.25 -21.27
CA ALA A 277 -64.61 19.14 -19.82
C ALA A 277 -63.63 18.15 -19.18
N ASN A 278 -63.41 16.99 -19.81
CA ASN A 278 -62.43 15.99 -19.42
C ASN A 278 -61.02 16.57 -19.41
N ASN A 279 -60.63 17.30 -20.46
CA ASN A 279 -59.30 17.94 -20.53
C ASN A 279 -59.15 19.07 -19.51
N LEU A 280 -60.21 19.84 -19.25
CA LEU A 280 -60.18 20.88 -18.20
C LEU A 280 -60.05 20.26 -16.81
N LEU A 281 -60.77 19.18 -16.53
CA LEU A 281 -60.67 18.42 -15.28
C LEU A 281 -59.26 17.83 -15.13
N ALA A 282 -58.75 17.18 -16.18
CA ALA A 282 -57.39 16.65 -16.22
C ALA A 282 -56.36 17.73 -15.91
N LEU A 283 -56.50 18.92 -16.51
CA LEU A 283 -55.61 20.05 -16.28
C LEU A 283 -55.62 20.52 -14.81
N GLN A 284 -56.78 20.50 -14.14
CA GLN A 284 -56.86 20.85 -12.73
C GLN A 284 -56.11 19.84 -11.85
N VAL A 285 -56.25 18.54 -12.13
CA VAL A 285 -55.53 17.48 -11.40
C VAL A 285 -54.02 17.57 -11.69
N VAL A 286 -53.63 17.74 -12.95
CA VAL A 286 -52.22 17.94 -13.36
C VAL A 286 -51.61 19.15 -12.66
N THR A 287 -52.34 20.27 -12.55
CA THR A 287 -51.85 21.46 -11.84
C THR A 287 -51.61 21.18 -10.35
N CYS A 288 -52.51 20.42 -9.70
CA CYS A 288 -52.33 19.99 -8.31
C CYS A 288 -51.11 19.07 -8.13
N ILE A 289 -50.89 18.14 -9.07
CA ILE A 289 -49.69 17.27 -9.12
C ILE A 289 -48.42 18.12 -9.25
N MET A 290 -48.37 19.06 -10.20
CA MET A 290 -47.22 19.97 -10.40
C MET A 290 -46.93 20.79 -9.14
N ASN A 291 -47.98 21.33 -8.49
CA ASN A 291 -47.83 22.09 -7.26
C ASN A 291 -47.30 21.22 -6.11
N THR A 292 -47.72 19.95 -6.03
CA THR A 292 -47.23 19.00 -5.02
C THR A 292 -45.76 18.66 -5.21
N ILE A 293 -45.35 18.44 -6.47
CA ILE A 293 -43.95 18.19 -6.83
C ILE A 293 -43.08 19.41 -6.53
N GLU A 294 -43.52 20.61 -6.90
CA GLU A 294 -42.77 21.83 -6.61
C GLU A 294 -42.68 22.07 -5.10
N HIS A 295 -43.74 21.74 -4.33
CA HIS A 295 -43.72 21.77 -2.86
C HIS A 295 -42.70 20.80 -2.27
N LEU A 296 -42.56 19.58 -2.82
CA LEU A 296 -41.51 18.64 -2.42
C LEU A 296 -40.12 19.25 -2.64
N LEU A 297 -39.85 19.79 -3.83
CA LEU A 297 -38.56 20.39 -4.16
C LEU A 297 -38.24 21.60 -3.27
N GLN A 298 -39.22 22.45 -3.00
CA GLN A 298 -39.07 23.60 -2.09
C GLN A 298 -38.81 23.14 -0.66
N THR A 299 -39.56 22.13 -0.19
CA THR A 299 -39.40 21.55 1.15
C THR A 299 -38.01 20.96 1.33
N LEU A 300 -37.47 20.30 0.31
CA LEU A 300 -36.12 19.71 0.34
C LEU A 300 -34.99 20.74 0.24
N LYS A 301 -35.25 21.91 -0.36
CA LYS A 301 -34.27 22.98 -0.54
C LYS A 301 -34.07 23.81 0.72
N ASP A 302 -35.12 24.02 1.51
CA ASP A 302 -35.03 24.78 2.77
C ASP A 302 -34.70 23.88 3.97
N LYS A 303 -33.60 24.19 4.64
CA LYS A 303 -33.11 23.49 5.84
C LYS A 303 -34.12 23.51 7.00
N ARG A 304 -35.05 24.47 7.02
CA ARG A 304 -36.08 24.60 8.07
C ARG A 304 -37.28 23.69 7.84
N THR A 305 -37.50 23.23 6.61
CA THR A 305 -38.66 22.42 6.21
C THR A 305 -38.31 20.98 5.88
N VAL A 306 -37.05 20.69 5.56
CA VAL A 306 -36.54 19.32 5.33
C VAL A 306 -36.89 18.41 6.51
N PRO A 307 -37.49 17.22 6.28
CA PRO A 307 -37.71 16.22 7.32
C PRO A 307 -36.39 15.81 7.98
N LEU A 308 -36.40 15.62 9.31
CA LEU A 308 -35.22 15.18 10.05
C LEU A 308 -35.06 13.67 9.92
N PHE A 309 -34.00 13.22 9.25
CA PHE A 309 -33.75 11.79 9.06
C PHE A 309 -32.84 11.21 10.14
N LYS A 310 -33.17 9.99 10.58
CA LYS A 310 -32.28 9.15 11.38
C LYS A 310 -31.66 8.10 10.46
N LEU A 311 -30.35 8.21 10.26
CA LEU A 311 -29.58 7.28 9.43
C LEU A 311 -28.58 6.52 10.31
N GLN A 312 -28.28 5.28 9.94
CA GLN A 312 -27.26 4.49 10.63
C GLN A 312 -25.99 4.42 9.78
N LEU A 313 -24.85 4.73 10.38
CA LEU A 313 -23.54 4.46 9.77
C LEU A 313 -23.11 3.05 10.19
N LYS A 314 -22.80 2.20 9.21
CA LYS A 314 -22.35 0.83 9.41
C LYS A 314 -20.99 0.61 8.77
N CYS A 315 -20.20 -0.25 9.38
CA CYS A 315 -18.90 -0.69 8.86
C CYS A 315 -18.91 -2.22 8.82
N GLU A 316 -19.32 -2.78 7.68
CA GLU A 316 -19.55 -4.22 7.48
C GLU A 316 -19.04 -4.62 6.09
N ASN A 317 -18.64 -5.88 5.91
CA ASN A 317 -18.11 -6.40 4.63
C ASN A 317 -16.97 -5.58 4.01
N ASN A 318 -16.09 -5.02 4.84
CA ASN A 318 -14.99 -4.15 4.42
C ASN A 318 -15.42 -2.82 3.78
N GLU A 319 -16.62 -2.31 4.09
CA GLU A 319 -17.10 -1.02 3.60
C GLU A 319 -17.75 -0.20 4.72
N LEU A 320 -17.56 1.12 4.65
CA LEU A 320 -18.21 2.10 5.55
C LEU A 320 -19.29 2.85 4.76
N PHE A 321 -20.56 2.61 5.11
CA PHE A 321 -21.69 3.15 4.36
C PHE A 321 -22.85 3.58 5.28
N LEU A 322 -23.71 4.45 4.75
CA LEU A 322 -24.97 4.83 5.38
C LEU A 322 -26.05 3.80 5.04
N SER A 323 -26.86 3.44 6.02
CA SER A 323 -28.01 2.57 5.87
C SER A 323 -29.27 3.37 6.22
N PRO A 324 -30.16 3.64 5.24
CA PRO A 324 -30.07 3.36 3.80
C PRO A 324 -28.96 4.15 3.07
N THR A 325 -28.53 3.64 1.91
CA THR A 325 -27.49 4.27 1.08
C THR A 325 -28.00 5.54 0.39
N MET A 326 -27.10 6.41 -0.08
CA MET A 326 -27.53 7.63 -0.78
C MET A 326 -28.26 7.32 -2.08
N ASP A 327 -27.87 6.24 -2.76
CA ASP A 327 -28.56 5.78 -3.95
C ASP A 327 -29.97 5.29 -3.59
N GLU A 328 -30.15 4.51 -2.53
CA GLU A 328 -31.48 4.09 -2.05
C GLU A 328 -32.37 5.29 -1.69
N ILE A 329 -31.81 6.30 -1.02
CA ILE A 329 -32.54 7.53 -0.71
C ILE A 329 -32.96 8.24 -2.00
N CYS A 330 -32.05 8.39 -2.97
CA CYS A 330 -32.37 9.02 -4.25
C CYS A 330 -33.46 8.25 -5.00
N HIS A 331 -33.32 6.93 -5.15
CA HIS A 331 -34.33 6.10 -5.82
C HIS A 331 -35.70 6.20 -5.13
N ALA A 332 -35.75 6.22 -3.80
CA ALA A 332 -37.00 6.34 -3.07
C ALA A 332 -37.70 7.70 -3.31
N PHE A 333 -36.96 8.81 -3.34
CA PHE A 333 -37.54 10.12 -3.67
C PHE A 333 -38.00 10.22 -5.14
N HIS A 334 -37.29 9.58 -6.06
CA HIS A 334 -37.76 9.45 -7.45
C HIS A 334 -39.05 8.65 -7.53
N GLY A 335 -39.15 7.52 -6.80
CA GLY A 335 -40.37 6.72 -6.70
C GLY A 335 -41.55 7.49 -6.09
N ILE A 336 -41.31 8.42 -5.15
CA ILE A 336 -42.36 9.32 -4.62
C ILE A 336 -42.94 10.22 -5.73
N ILE A 337 -42.08 10.79 -6.60
CA ILE A 337 -42.54 11.60 -7.73
C ILE A 337 -43.38 10.76 -8.70
N GLU A 338 -42.93 9.54 -9.00
CA GLU A 338 -43.68 8.61 -9.86
C GLU A 338 -45.06 8.29 -9.24
N GLN A 339 -45.11 7.94 -7.94
CA GLN A 339 -46.37 7.69 -7.23
C GLN A 339 -47.33 8.89 -7.29
N ILE A 340 -46.82 10.11 -7.14
CA ILE A 340 -47.63 11.34 -7.24
C ILE A 340 -48.11 11.58 -8.68
N SER A 341 -47.29 11.25 -9.69
CA SER A 341 -47.65 11.39 -11.11
C SER A 341 -48.77 10.44 -11.54
N HIS A 342 -48.93 9.30 -10.85
CA HIS A 342 -49.99 8.32 -11.12
C HIS A 342 -51.37 8.72 -10.55
N VAL A 343 -51.45 9.78 -9.74
CA VAL A 343 -52.71 10.23 -9.15
C VAL A 343 -53.67 10.72 -10.23
N GLY A 344 -54.89 10.17 -10.24
CA GLY A 344 -55.95 10.58 -11.17
C GLY A 344 -55.92 9.88 -12.55
N GLN A 345 -54.94 9.03 -12.84
CA GLN A 345 -54.85 8.28 -14.10
C GLN A 345 -55.97 7.24 -14.28
N GLN A 346 -56.59 6.79 -13.18
CA GLN A 346 -57.68 5.80 -13.17
C GLN A 346 -59.09 6.43 -13.19
N LEU A 347 -59.20 7.74 -13.41
CA LEU A 347 -60.50 8.43 -13.44
C LEU A 347 -61.23 8.16 -14.76
N PRO A 348 -62.47 7.65 -14.76
CA PRO A 348 -63.27 7.48 -15.97
C PRO A 348 -63.59 8.83 -16.64
N PRO A 349 -63.74 8.90 -17.97
CA PRO A 349 -64.20 10.12 -18.62
C PRO A 349 -65.66 10.45 -18.24
N LEU A 350 -66.01 11.73 -18.30
CA LEU A 350 -67.38 12.20 -18.05
C LEU A 350 -68.39 11.62 -19.07
N ASP A 351 -67.92 11.18 -20.24
CA ASP A 351 -68.72 10.49 -21.26
C ASP A 351 -69.41 9.22 -20.74
N SER A 352 -68.73 8.50 -19.83
CA SER A 352 -69.25 7.26 -19.21
C SER A 352 -70.50 7.49 -18.36
N TRP A 353 -70.75 8.74 -17.94
CA TRP A 353 -71.87 9.11 -17.08
C TRP A 353 -73.03 9.78 -17.84
N VAL A 354 -72.87 10.05 -19.14
CA VAL A 354 -73.84 10.79 -19.97
C VAL A 354 -74.45 9.92 -21.09
N GLY A 355 -74.07 8.64 -21.17
CA GLY A 355 -74.62 7.69 -22.16
C GLY A 355 -74.13 7.93 -23.60
N VAL A 356 -72.97 8.59 -23.76
CA VAL A 356 -72.29 8.82 -25.04
C VAL A 356 -71.30 7.67 -25.33
N LYS A 357 -71.03 7.34 -26.60
CA LYS A 357 -70.03 6.32 -26.97
C LYS A 357 -68.66 6.70 -26.39
N ILE A 358 -68.13 5.85 -25.53
CA ILE A 358 -66.83 5.99 -24.88
C ILE A 358 -65.73 5.92 -25.94
N GLN A 359 -64.87 6.94 -26.01
CA GLN A 359 -63.72 6.98 -26.93
C GLN A 359 -62.40 6.55 -26.26
N GLN A 360 -62.30 6.68 -24.93
CA GLN A 360 -61.12 6.36 -24.11
C GLN A 360 -61.59 5.79 -22.77
N GLU A 361 -60.89 4.82 -22.19
CA GLU A 361 -61.29 4.20 -20.91
C GLU A 361 -61.04 5.09 -19.69
N TYR A 362 -60.04 5.99 -19.76
CA TYR A 362 -59.66 6.88 -18.67
C TYR A 362 -59.35 8.31 -19.16
N ILE A 363 -59.45 9.29 -18.26
CA ILE A 363 -59.03 10.67 -18.51
C ILE A 363 -57.50 10.73 -18.64
N LYS A 364 -57.00 11.47 -19.63
CA LYS A 364 -55.56 11.71 -19.84
C LYS A 364 -54.98 12.68 -18.80
N VAL A 365 -54.81 12.22 -17.57
CA VAL A 365 -54.07 12.91 -16.51
C VAL A 365 -52.60 12.50 -16.62
N ALA A 366 -51.87 13.13 -17.55
CA ALA A 366 -50.46 12.85 -17.77
C ALA A 366 -49.65 14.14 -17.72
N LEU A 367 -48.53 14.09 -16.99
CA LEU A 367 -47.53 15.15 -17.06
C LEU A 367 -46.75 15.05 -18.37
N PRO A 368 -46.34 16.18 -18.98
CA PRO A 368 -45.42 16.14 -20.11
C PRO A 368 -44.11 15.44 -19.75
N GLU A 369 -43.62 14.56 -20.64
CA GLU A 369 -42.37 13.80 -20.42
C GLU A 369 -41.18 14.72 -20.10
N LEU A 370 -41.02 15.82 -20.87
CA LEU A 370 -39.99 16.83 -20.63
C LEU A 370 -40.07 17.48 -19.23
N TYR A 371 -41.28 17.62 -18.68
CA TYR A 371 -41.46 18.17 -17.33
C TYR A 371 -41.07 17.15 -16.25
N LEU A 372 -41.39 15.88 -16.45
CA LEU A 372 -40.98 14.80 -15.55
C LEU A 372 -39.46 14.63 -15.53
N GLU A 373 -38.82 14.55 -16.71
CA GLU A 373 -37.36 14.45 -16.84
C GLU A 373 -36.65 15.61 -16.13
N GLU A 374 -37.10 16.84 -16.39
CA GLU A 374 -36.56 18.05 -15.77
C GLU A 374 -36.77 18.05 -14.25
N THR A 375 -37.92 17.56 -13.78
CA THR A 375 -38.20 17.45 -12.35
C THR A 375 -37.29 16.44 -11.67
N HIS A 376 -37.11 15.25 -12.25
CA HIS A 376 -36.19 14.23 -11.72
C HIS A 376 -34.74 14.73 -11.71
N ARG A 377 -34.32 15.49 -12.73
CA ARG A 377 -33.01 16.17 -12.75
C ARG A 377 -32.87 17.20 -11.62
N ARG A 378 -33.86 18.08 -11.46
CA ARG A 378 -33.90 19.08 -10.36
C ARG A 378 -33.92 18.41 -8.98
N LEU A 379 -34.61 17.28 -8.84
CA LEU A 379 -34.66 16.50 -7.61
C LEU A 379 -33.26 15.96 -7.26
N ALA A 380 -32.58 15.31 -8.21
CA ALA A 380 -31.23 14.78 -7.99
C ALA A 380 -30.24 15.85 -7.53
N GLU A 381 -30.23 17.02 -8.20
CA GLU A 381 -29.40 18.16 -7.79
C GLU A 381 -29.76 18.69 -6.40
N THR A 382 -31.04 18.71 -6.05
CA THR A 382 -31.52 19.16 -4.75
C THR A 382 -31.11 18.19 -3.66
N LEU A 383 -31.32 16.88 -3.86
CA LEU A 383 -30.92 15.84 -2.92
C LEU A 383 -29.40 15.85 -2.69
N GLN A 384 -28.60 15.94 -3.75
CA GLN A 384 -27.15 16.00 -3.63
C GLN A 384 -26.70 17.19 -2.77
N ARG A 385 -27.31 18.37 -2.96
CA ARG A 385 -27.01 19.57 -2.16
C ARG A 385 -27.49 19.45 -0.72
N THR A 386 -28.69 18.91 -0.50
CA THR A 386 -29.30 18.78 0.83
C THR A 386 -28.54 17.78 1.70
N PHE A 387 -28.18 16.62 1.14
CA PHE A 387 -27.46 15.55 1.86
C PHE A 387 -25.92 15.68 1.80
N GLN A 388 -25.38 16.71 1.12
CA GLN A 388 -23.95 17.01 1.06
C GLN A 388 -23.24 16.99 2.44
N PRO A 389 -23.83 17.49 3.55
CA PRO A 389 -23.19 17.44 4.86
C PRO A 389 -23.00 16.01 5.39
N PHE A 390 -23.96 15.10 5.13
CA PHE A 390 -23.81 13.68 5.47
C PHE A 390 -22.72 13.04 4.62
N ASN A 391 -22.75 13.26 3.30
CA ASN A 391 -21.77 12.67 2.37
C ASN A 391 -20.34 13.11 2.70
N SER A 392 -20.14 14.41 2.91
CA SER A 392 -18.83 14.96 3.27
C SER A 392 -18.34 14.43 4.61
N TYR A 393 -19.24 14.16 5.56
CA TYR A 393 -18.86 13.56 6.85
C TYR A 393 -18.41 12.11 6.68
N VAL A 394 -19.19 11.30 5.96
CA VAL A 394 -18.88 9.90 5.70
C VAL A 394 -17.62 9.74 4.86
N GLU A 395 -17.41 10.55 3.83
CA GLU A 395 -16.19 10.55 3.01
C GLU A 395 -14.93 10.87 3.82
N ARG A 396 -15.01 11.79 4.79
CA ARG A 396 -13.89 12.07 5.71
C ARG A 396 -13.58 10.87 6.60
N LEU A 397 -14.60 10.22 7.16
CA LEU A 397 -14.40 9.02 7.98
C LEU A 397 -13.86 7.86 7.13
N TYR A 398 -14.40 7.69 5.93
CA TYR A 398 -13.96 6.70 4.96
C TYR A 398 -12.48 6.90 4.63
N SER A 399 -12.10 8.10 4.21
CA SER A 399 -10.71 8.41 3.85
C SER A 399 -9.74 8.23 5.03
N LYS A 400 -10.18 8.57 6.24
CA LYS A 400 -9.39 8.44 7.46
C LYS A 400 -9.16 6.99 7.86
N PHE A 401 -10.20 6.15 7.83
CA PHE A 401 -10.14 4.77 8.33
C PHE A 401 -9.99 3.72 7.23
N LYS A 402 -9.88 4.11 5.96
CA LYS A 402 -9.71 3.21 4.80
C LYS A 402 -8.64 2.14 5.03
N VAL A 403 -7.52 2.54 5.64
CA VAL A 403 -6.36 1.68 5.91
C VAL A 403 -6.72 0.43 6.72
N VAL A 404 -7.77 0.51 7.53
CA VAL A 404 -8.14 -0.52 8.50
C VAL A 404 -9.06 -1.59 7.91
N PHE A 405 -10.08 -1.17 7.15
CA PHE A 405 -11.10 -2.09 6.63
C PHE A 405 -10.81 -2.56 5.19
N ASP A 406 -10.05 -1.80 4.40
CA ASP A 406 -9.77 -2.14 3.00
C ASP A 406 -8.96 -3.45 2.86
N PRO A 407 -9.44 -4.47 2.12
CA PRO A 407 -8.78 -5.77 2.03
C PRO A 407 -7.40 -5.70 1.36
N GLU A 408 -7.24 -4.81 0.38
CA GLU A 408 -5.97 -4.64 -0.33
C GLU A 408 -4.91 -4.04 0.59
N THR A 409 -5.29 -3.03 1.37
CA THR A 409 -4.41 -2.43 2.37
C THR A 409 -4.05 -3.43 3.48
N ARG A 410 -4.98 -4.28 3.93
CA ARG A 410 -4.69 -5.36 4.89
C ARG A 410 -3.69 -6.37 4.32
N ARG A 411 -3.86 -6.80 3.07
CA ARG A 411 -2.88 -7.67 2.39
C ARG A 411 -1.53 -6.99 2.24
N ASN A 412 -1.50 -5.71 1.92
CA ASN A 412 -0.25 -4.95 1.83
C ASN A 412 0.44 -4.84 3.19
N ILE A 413 -0.30 -4.67 4.29
CA ILE A 413 0.28 -4.66 5.65
C ILE A 413 0.88 -6.03 6.00
N VAL A 414 0.22 -7.13 5.64
CA VAL A 414 0.71 -8.51 5.88
C VAL A 414 1.88 -8.86 4.94
N ALA A 415 1.80 -8.48 3.66
CA ALA A 415 2.89 -8.67 2.70
C ALA A 415 4.11 -7.84 3.09
N TYR A 416 3.89 -6.59 3.52
CA TYR A 416 4.93 -5.75 4.10
C TYR A 416 5.53 -6.40 5.35
N ALA A 417 4.72 -7.12 6.14
CA ALA A 417 5.20 -7.88 7.29
C ALA A 417 6.16 -9.03 6.91
N SER A 418 5.92 -9.67 5.76
CA SER A 418 6.80 -10.71 5.23
C SER A 418 8.08 -10.20 4.53
N THR A 419 8.14 -8.93 4.13
CA THR A 419 9.27 -8.35 3.38
C THR A 419 10.48 -7.90 4.23
N GLY A 420 10.50 -8.21 5.53
CA GLY A 420 11.71 -8.09 6.36
C GLY A 420 12.14 -6.65 6.66
N ARG A 421 11.25 -5.86 7.27
CA ARG A 421 11.64 -4.57 7.88
C ARG A 421 11.97 -4.71 9.37
N THR A 422 12.64 -3.70 9.93
CA THR A 422 13.13 -3.71 11.31
C THR A 422 11.99 -3.83 12.33
N PHE A 423 12.25 -4.49 13.46
CA PHE A 423 11.27 -4.67 14.55
C PHE A 423 10.60 -3.34 14.99
N GLN A 424 11.37 -2.24 14.99
CA GLN A 424 10.90 -0.91 15.40
C GLN A 424 9.78 -0.36 14.49
N GLU A 425 9.83 -0.63 13.18
CA GLU A 425 8.79 -0.17 12.26
C GLU A 425 7.44 -0.83 12.52
N TYR A 426 7.44 -2.12 12.90
CA TYR A 426 6.21 -2.80 13.29
C TYR A 426 5.62 -2.24 14.58
N VAL A 427 6.47 -1.92 15.56
CA VAL A 427 6.04 -1.27 16.80
C VAL A 427 5.36 0.07 16.50
N SER A 428 5.95 0.90 15.63
CA SER A 428 5.35 2.17 15.20
C SER A 428 3.97 1.96 14.56
N LYS A 429 3.80 0.93 13.71
CA LYS A 429 2.50 0.62 13.11
C LYS A 429 1.47 0.18 14.13
N VAL A 430 1.87 -0.58 15.16
CA VAL A 430 0.98 -0.94 16.27
C VAL A 430 0.57 0.31 17.06
N GLU A 431 1.47 1.27 17.24
CA GLU A 431 1.16 2.57 17.86
C GLU A 431 0.17 3.40 17.02
N ASP A 432 0.33 3.44 15.69
CA ASP A 432 -0.61 4.09 14.78
C ASP A 432 -2.01 3.46 14.88
N LEU A 433 -2.11 2.13 14.95
CA LEU A 433 -3.37 1.42 15.15
C LEU A 433 -3.98 1.69 16.53
N ASN A 434 -3.15 1.78 17.58
CA ASN A 434 -3.61 2.17 18.91
C ASN A 434 -4.15 3.61 18.92
N GLN A 435 -3.56 4.51 18.14
CA GLN A 435 -4.06 5.86 17.95
C GLN A 435 -5.44 5.84 17.25
N PHE A 436 -5.62 5.03 16.19
CA PHE A 436 -6.93 4.83 15.58
C PHE A 436 -7.96 4.27 16.56
N ILE A 437 -7.61 3.30 17.40
CA ILE A 437 -8.52 2.77 18.44
C ILE A 437 -8.97 3.87 19.40
N ARG A 438 -8.05 4.74 19.85
CA ARG A 438 -8.38 5.88 20.72
C ARG A 438 -9.33 6.86 20.02
N GLU A 439 -9.06 7.15 18.76
CA GLU A 439 -9.90 8.05 17.96
C GLU A 439 -11.29 7.48 17.72
N ILE A 440 -11.41 6.19 17.39
CA ILE A 440 -12.72 5.52 17.19
C ILE A 440 -13.50 5.50 18.50
N ASN A 441 -12.85 5.20 19.63
CA ASN A 441 -13.50 5.25 20.95
C ASN A 441 -13.98 6.67 21.30
N GLY A 442 -13.21 7.69 20.92
CA GLY A 442 -13.55 9.10 21.09
C GLY A 442 -14.67 9.61 20.17
N MET A 443 -15.04 8.87 19.11
CA MET A 443 -16.16 9.27 18.24
C MET A 443 -17.48 9.29 19.02
N PRO A 444 -18.36 10.28 18.80
CA PRO A 444 -19.68 10.30 19.43
C PRO A 444 -20.55 9.17 18.88
N ASN A 445 -21.47 8.65 19.70
CA ASN A 445 -22.43 7.63 19.26
C ASN A 445 -23.48 8.20 18.29
N HIS A 446 -23.72 9.52 18.37
CA HIS A 446 -24.69 10.25 17.56
C HIS A 446 -24.07 11.56 17.08
N GLU A 447 -24.09 11.82 15.77
CA GLU A 447 -23.66 13.09 15.18
C GLU A 447 -24.88 13.85 14.65
N TYR A 448 -25.01 15.12 15.02
CA TYR A 448 -26.18 15.94 14.74
C TYR A 448 -25.92 16.90 13.58
N PHE A 449 -26.83 16.92 12.61
CA PHE A 449 -26.81 17.84 11.48
C PHE A 449 -28.16 18.53 11.34
N SER A 450 -28.21 19.63 10.56
CA SER A 450 -29.46 20.38 10.33
C SER A 450 -30.57 19.56 9.66
N ILE A 451 -30.19 18.50 8.94
CA ILE A 451 -31.05 17.61 8.16
C ILE A 451 -31.38 16.28 8.87
N GLY A 452 -30.75 15.99 10.02
CA GLY A 452 -30.94 14.72 10.71
C GLY A 452 -29.75 14.29 11.58
N VAL A 453 -29.80 13.05 12.06
CA VAL A 453 -28.79 12.45 12.95
C VAL A 453 -28.22 11.19 12.33
N ILE A 454 -26.89 11.04 12.42
CA ILE A 454 -26.17 9.82 12.07
C ILE A 454 -25.87 9.03 13.35
N HIS A 455 -26.40 7.82 13.45
CA HIS A 455 -26.11 6.86 14.51
C HIS A 455 -24.86 6.07 14.13
N GLN A 456 -23.79 6.18 14.92
CA GLN A 456 -22.47 5.64 14.58
C GLN A 456 -22.05 4.43 15.42
N ALA A 457 -22.90 3.97 16.34
CA ALA A 457 -22.56 2.86 17.24
C ALA A 457 -22.16 1.58 16.48
N ALA A 458 -22.87 1.23 15.40
CA ALA A 458 -22.56 0.07 14.56
C ALA A 458 -21.23 0.26 13.80
N ALA A 459 -21.01 1.42 13.18
CA ALA A 459 -19.74 1.74 12.54
C ALA A 459 -18.55 1.74 13.52
N LYS A 460 -18.71 2.27 14.74
CA LYS A 460 -17.67 2.20 15.78
C LYS A 460 -17.31 0.76 16.11
N ALA A 461 -18.30 -0.09 16.33
CA ALA A 461 -18.08 -1.51 16.62
C ALA A 461 -17.35 -2.22 15.46
N GLY A 462 -17.79 -1.99 14.22
CA GLY A 462 -17.15 -2.56 13.02
C GLY A 462 -15.72 -2.06 12.83
N LEU A 463 -15.49 -0.74 12.92
CA LEU A 463 -14.16 -0.13 12.80
C LEU A 463 -13.21 -0.62 13.89
N LEU A 464 -13.68 -0.74 15.14
CA LEU A 464 -12.88 -1.32 16.23
C LEU A 464 -12.52 -2.77 15.93
N TYR A 465 -13.49 -3.59 15.49
CA TYR A 465 -13.24 -4.97 15.12
C TYR A 465 -12.17 -5.09 14.03
N TYR A 466 -12.27 -4.33 12.94
CA TYR A 466 -11.25 -4.36 11.88
C TYR A 466 -9.89 -3.85 12.35
N THR A 467 -9.85 -2.78 13.16
CA THR A 467 -8.58 -2.24 13.70
C THR A 467 -7.89 -3.25 14.60
N GLU A 468 -8.66 -3.89 15.47
CA GLU A 468 -8.17 -4.91 16.39
C GLU A 468 -7.67 -6.16 15.66
N GLU A 469 -8.37 -6.60 14.62
CA GLU A 469 -7.93 -7.73 13.81
C GLU A 469 -6.62 -7.43 13.07
N VAL A 470 -6.45 -6.24 12.49
CA VAL A 470 -5.17 -5.85 11.86
C VAL A 470 -4.07 -5.74 12.91
N ARG A 471 -4.36 -5.14 14.07
CA ARG A 471 -3.42 -5.03 15.18
C ARG A 471 -2.95 -6.41 15.66
N ARG A 472 -3.89 -7.34 15.85
CA ARG A 472 -3.61 -8.72 16.25
C ARG A 472 -2.69 -9.43 15.27
N LEU A 473 -2.95 -9.33 13.96
CA LEU A 473 -2.10 -9.93 12.93
C LEU A 473 -0.65 -9.40 12.95
N ILE A 474 -0.47 -8.09 13.14
CA ILE A 474 0.88 -7.50 13.24
C ILE A 474 1.60 -7.97 14.51
N ILE A 475 0.89 -8.00 15.64
CA ILE A 475 1.43 -8.48 16.92
C ILE A 475 1.84 -9.96 16.82
N GLU A 476 1.02 -10.81 16.21
CA GLU A 476 1.34 -12.22 15.98
C GLU A 476 2.64 -12.39 15.17
N GLU A 477 2.84 -11.56 14.14
CA GLU A 477 4.07 -11.58 13.34
C GLU A 477 5.29 -11.05 14.11
N LEU A 478 5.12 -10.01 14.93
CA LEU A 478 6.15 -9.51 15.85
C LEU A 478 6.62 -10.58 16.83
N VAL A 479 5.67 -11.34 17.41
CA VAL A 479 5.97 -12.45 18.32
C VAL A 479 6.74 -13.56 17.60
N LYS A 480 6.32 -13.94 16.38
CA LYS A 480 7.04 -14.93 15.56
C LYS A 480 8.46 -14.48 15.23
N SER A 481 8.63 -13.23 14.79
CA SER A 481 9.94 -12.67 14.46
C SER A 481 10.88 -12.66 15.67
N HIS A 482 10.40 -12.21 16.84
CA HIS A 482 11.18 -12.27 18.07
C HIS A 482 11.55 -13.70 18.47
N ARG A 483 10.63 -14.66 18.32
CA ARG A 483 10.90 -16.08 18.59
C ARG A 483 11.99 -16.61 17.66
N ALA A 484 11.91 -16.32 16.36
CA ALA A 484 12.92 -16.72 15.38
C ALA A 484 14.29 -16.11 15.70
N TYR A 485 14.33 -14.85 16.10
CA TYR A 485 15.55 -14.16 16.51
C TYR A 485 16.21 -14.81 17.73
N ASN A 486 15.42 -15.19 18.75
CA ASN A 486 15.92 -15.93 19.91
C ASN A 486 16.44 -17.33 19.55
N LEU A 487 15.76 -18.04 18.64
CA LEU A 487 16.22 -19.34 18.14
C LEU A 487 17.55 -19.22 17.38
N GLU A 488 17.74 -18.17 16.57
CA GLU A 488 19.02 -17.91 15.88
C GLU A 488 20.17 -17.73 16.87
N ILE A 489 19.94 -16.96 17.93
CA ILE A 489 20.92 -16.77 19.01
C ILE A 489 21.23 -18.11 19.69
N CYS A 490 20.21 -18.86 20.10
CA CYS A 490 20.38 -20.18 20.71
C CYS A 490 21.15 -21.15 19.80
N ASN A 491 20.82 -21.21 18.50
CA ASN A 491 21.51 -22.06 17.54
C ASN A 491 22.98 -21.66 17.36
N THR A 492 23.30 -20.37 17.44
CA THR A 492 24.69 -19.92 17.39
C THR A 492 25.48 -20.41 18.60
N PHE A 493 24.91 -20.30 19.81
CA PHE A 493 25.53 -20.86 21.02
C PHE A 493 25.67 -22.39 20.96
N GLU A 494 24.67 -23.06 20.41
CA GLU A 494 24.68 -24.51 20.21
C GLU A 494 25.80 -24.93 19.25
N THR A 495 25.97 -24.21 18.15
CA THR A 495 27.08 -24.42 17.20
C THR A 495 28.45 -24.24 17.87
N ILE A 496 28.59 -23.22 18.75
CA ILE A 496 29.82 -23.03 19.54
C ILE A 496 30.04 -24.22 20.47
N ARG A 497 28.99 -24.68 21.17
CA ARG A 497 29.06 -25.84 22.06
C ARG A 497 29.49 -27.11 21.33
N GLU A 498 28.90 -27.40 20.18
CA GLU A 498 29.24 -28.57 19.38
C GLU A 498 30.70 -28.54 18.93
N ARG A 499 31.18 -27.39 18.43
CA ARG A 499 32.59 -27.23 18.04
C ARG A 499 33.54 -27.33 19.23
N ALA A 500 33.20 -26.73 20.36
CA ALA A 500 33.99 -26.78 21.58
C ALA A 500 34.11 -28.19 22.16
N SER A 501 33.10 -29.05 21.93
CA SER A 501 33.07 -30.44 22.38
C SER A 501 33.85 -31.39 21.45
N ASN A 502 34.04 -31.02 20.19
CA ASN A 502 34.73 -31.84 19.18
C ASN A 502 36.21 -31.45 19.10
N ILE A 503 37.03 -31.97 20.01
CA ILE A 503 38.46 -31.68 20.05
C ILE A 503 39.21 -32.63 19.11
N PRO A 504 39.86 -32.12 18.06
CA PRO A 504 40.57 -32.94 17.09
C PRO A 504 41.94 -33.39 17.62
N ASN A 505 42.40 -34.55 17.15
CA ASN A 505 43.70 -35.14 17.49
C ASN A 505 44.80 -34.80 16.47
N ILE A 506 44.50 -33.96 15.47
CA ILE A 506 45.43 -33.54 14.43
C ILE A 506 45.92 -32.14 14.75
N THR A 507 47.23 -31.94 14.75
CA THR A 507 47.91 -30.69 15.12
C THR A 507 47.33 -29.46 14.40
N LYS A 508 47.13 -29.54 13.08
CA LYS A 508 46.57 -28.44 12.29
C LYS A 508 45.14 -28.08 12.70
N GLU A 509 44.25 -29.07 12.77
CA GLU A 509 42.84 -28.87 13.11
C GLU A 509 42.68 -28.39 14.57
N LEU A 510 43.56 -28.85 15.47
CA LEU A 510 43.57 -28.42 16.86
C LEU A 510 43.89 -26.92 16.95
N LEU A 511 44.96 -26.46 16.30
CA LEU A 511 45.32 -25.04 16.30
C LEU A 511 44.22 -24.15 15.67
N GLU A 512 43.60 -24.61 14.58
CA GLU A 512 42.44 -23.92 13.97
C GLU A 512 41.26 -23.81 14.93
N LEU A 513 40.98 -24.89 15.71
CA LEU A 513 39.97 -24.86 16.77
C LEU A 513 40.34 -23.84 17.87
N GLY A 514 41.62 -23.77 18.27
CA GLY A 514 42.11 -22.81 19.25
C GLY A 514 41.89 -21.36 18.81
N GLU A 515 42.24 -21.02 17.56
CA GLU A 515 41.99 -19.69 16.99
C GLU A 515 40.49 -19.35 16.94
N TYR A 516 39.66 -20.32 16.52
CA TYR A 516 38.21 -20.16 16.50
C TYR A 516 37.64 -19.97 17.92
N MET A 517 38.11 -20.71 18.93
CA MET A 517 37.66 -20.57 20.32
C MET A 517 38.04 -19.20 20.91
N LEU A 518 39.24 -18.67 20.58
CA LEU A 518 39.64 -17.30 20.96
C LEU A 518 38.74 -16.24 20.31
N TYR A 519 38.43 -16.40 19.02
CA TYR A 519 37.47 -15.53 18.33
C TYR A 519 36.07 -15.64 18.93
N ALA A 520 35.63 -16.86 19.24
CA ALA A 520 34.33 -17.15 19.81
C ALA A 520 34.17 -16.50 21.20
N ALA A 521 35.15 -16.70 22.09
CA ALA A 521 35.15 -16.17 23.45
C ALA A 521 35.25 -14.63 23.52
N SER A 522 35.76 -13.98 22.47
CA SER A 522 35.95 -12.53 22.43
C SER A 522 34.90 -11.80 21.58
N THR A 523 34.98 -11.95 20.26
CA THR A 523 34.20 -11.16 19.30
C THR A 523 32.78 -11.69 19.16
N LEU A 524 32.64 -13.02 19.02
CA LEU A 524 31.32 -13.63 18.87
C LEU A 524 30.50 -13.49 20.15
N MET A 525 31.11 -13.71 21.32
CA MET A 525 30.44 -13.50 22.61
C MET A 525 29.89 -12.08 22.77
N ARG A 526 30.70 -11.05 22.47
CA ARG A 526 30.24 -9.64 22.53
C ARG A 526 29.06 -9.40 21.58
N SER A 527 29.15 -9.90 20.35
CA SER A 527 28.05 -9.79 19.38
C SER A 527 26.78 -10.47 19.87
N GLN A 528 26.88 -11.66 20.47
CA GLN A 528 25.73 -12.36 21.03
C GLN A 528 25.14 -11.64 22.26
N GLU A 529 25.96 -11.03 23.12
CA GLU A 529 25.48 -10.20 24.23
C GLU A 529 24.68 -8.97 23.76
N GLU A 530 25.14 -8.30 22.70
CA GLU A 530 24.40 -7.21 22.06
C GLU A 530 23.08 -7.69 21.44
N LYS A 531 23.09 -8.85 20.77
CA LYS A 531 21.88 -9.47 20.22
C LYS A 531 20.89 -9.82 21.32
N ILE A 532 21.32 -10.42 22.44
CA ILE A 532 20.48 -10.74 23.61
C ILE A 532 19.93 -9.46 24.23
N THR A 533 20.73 -8.41 24.37
CA THR A 533 20.28 -7.11 24.88
C THR A 533 19.19 -6.51 24.00
N SER A 534 19.34 -6.64 22.68
CA SER A 534 18.33 -6.20 21.71
C SER A 534 17.05 -7.03 21.83
N SER A 535 17.17 -8.36 21.96
CA SER A 535 16.03 -9.26 22.23
C SER A 535 15.29 -8.89 23.51
N LEU A 536 15.99 -8.59 24.61
CA LEU A 536 15.38 -8.13 25.86
C LEU A 536 14.57 -6.84 25.70
N ARG A 537 15.05 -5.89 24.89
CA ARG A 537 14.31 -4.66 24.57
C ARG A 537 13.04 -4.97 23.77
N MET A 538 13.13 -5.86 22.78
CA MET A 538 11.98 -6.32 22.01
C MET A 538 10.96 -7.02 22.90
N MET A 539 11.40 -7.89 23.82
CA MET A 539 10.54 -8.56 24.80
C MET A 539 9.80 -7.56 25.70
N ALA A 540 10.47 -6.52 26.19
CA ALA A 540 9.85 -5.48 27.01
C ALA A 540 8.71 -4.76 26.26
N LEU A 541 8.91 -4.48 24.97
CA LEU A 541 7.87 -3.91 24.10
C LEU A 541 6.72 -4.88 23.87
N LEU A 542 7.01 -6.16 23.61
CA LEU A 542 5.99 -7.19 23.40
C LEU A 542 5.09 -7.41 24.63
N ILE A 543 5.66 -7.43 25.83
CA ILE A 543 4.88 -7.58 27.09
C ILE A 543 3.87 -6.43 27.25
N GLY A 544 4.21 -5.22 26.80
CA GLY A 544 3.30 -4.08 26.82
C GLY A 544 2.16 -4.17 25.79
N MET A 545 2.32 -4.99 24.74
CA MET A 545 1.37 -5.10 23.63
C MET A 545 0.49 -6.35 23.70
N THR A 546 1.02 -7.47 24.20
CA THR A 546 0.35 -8.76 24.19
C THR A 546 0.76 -9.63 25.37
N THR A 547 -0.10 -10.59 25.71
CA THR A 547 0.28 -11.70 26.57
C THR A 547 1.13 -12.68 25.77
N LEU A 548 2.25 -13.11 26.35
CA LEU A 548 3.17 -14.05 25.74
C LEU A 548 2.95 -15.46 26.31
N THR A 549 3.09 -16.47 25.46
CA THR A 549 2.97 -17.87 25.87
C THR A 549 4.12 -18.28 26.78
N LYS A 550 3.88 -19.28 27.65
CA LYS A 550 4.90 -19.82 28.56
C LYS A 550 6.14 -20.28 27.78
N ASP A 551 5.93 -21.02 26.69
CA ASP A 551 7.00 -21.48 25.80
C ASP A 551 7.88 -20.34 25.26
N HIS A 552 7.27 -19.20 24.92
CA HIS A 552 8.02 -18.05 24.40
C HIS A 552 8.88 -17.39 25.50
N ILE A 553 8.35 -17.30 26.72
CA ILE A 553 9.09 -16.81 27.90
C ILE A 553 10.23 -17.78 28.23
N GLU A 554 9.98 -19.08 28.20
CA GLU A 554 11.01 -20.11 28.45
C GLU A 554 12.13 -20.09 27.41
N LEU A 555 11.81 -19.89 26.12
CA LEU A 555 12.82 -19.71 25.08
C LEU A 555 13.68 -18.47 25.35
N ASN A 556 13.05 -17.34 25.71
CA ASN A 556 13.78 -16.12 26.05
C ASN A 556 14.69 -16.32 27.27
N ASN A 557 14.19 -16.98 28.32
CA ASN A 557 14.98 -17.34 29.49
C ASN A 557 16.17 -18.23 29.09
N THR A 558 15.96 -19.24 28.26
CA THR A 558 17.02 -20.12 27.75
C THR A 558 18.08 -19.31 26.98
N THR A 559 17.65 -18.37 26.15
CA THR A 559 18.52 -17.47 25.38
C THR A 559 19.42 -16.65 26.31
N ILE A 560 18.88 -16.08 27.39
CA ILE A 560 19.64 -15.32 28.40
C ILE A 560 20.57 -16.25 29.19
N HIS A 561 20.09 -17.43 29.57
CA HIS A 561 20.85 -18.40 30.34
C HIS A 561 22.09 -18.93 29.60
N TRP A 562 22.12 -18.89 28.26
CA TRP A 562 23.32 -19.23 27.48
C TRP A 562 24.55 -18.43 27.88
N LEU A 563 24.41 -17.15 28.28
CA LEU A 563 25.53 -16.32 28.75
C LEU A 563 26.22 -16.87 30.00
N LYS A 564 25.49 -17.65 30.81
CA LYS A 564 26.06 -18.37 31.97
C LYS A 564 26.49 -19.78 31.59
N ARG A 565 25.69 -20.49 30.80
CA ARG A 565 25.94 -21.90 30.40
C ARG A 565 27.16 -22.08 29.52
N ILE A 566 27.52 -21.09 28.70
CA ILE A 566 28.64 -21.21 27.76
C ILE A 566 30.02 -21.10 28.44
N ARG A 567 30.11 -20.44 29.60
CA ARG A 567 31.37 -20.25 30.34
C ARG A 567 32.06 -21.57 30.70
N PRO A 568 31.40 -22.52 31.40
CA PRO A 568 32.03 -23.80 31.73
C PRO A 568 32.36 -24.62 30.48
N ILE A 569 31.65 -24.43 29.36
CA ILE A 569 31.95 -25.10 28.09
C ILE A 569 33.28 -24.59 27.53
N PHE A 570 33.52 -23.27 27.54
CA PHE A 570 34.81 -22.70 27.16
C PHE A 570 35.93 -23.15 28.08
N GLU A 571 35.71 -23.16 29.40
CA GLU A 571 36.72 -23.60 30.37
C GLU A 571 37.11 -25.08 30.15
N HIS A 572 36.12 -25.95 29.94
CA HIS A 572 36.35 -27.37 29.65
C HIS A 572 37.08 -27.57 28.32
N SER A 573 36.62 -26.89 27.26
CA SER A 573 37.23 -26.96 25.93
C SER A 573 38.69 -26.47 25.95
N ASN A 574 38.96 -25.37 26.66
CA ASN A 574 40.31 -24.83 26.81
C ASN A 574 41.24 -25.77 27.59
N ALA A 575 40.74 -26.38 28.68
CA ALA A 575 41.53 -27.35 29.45
C ALA A 575 41.88 -28.59 28.61
N ALA A 576 40.92 -29.12 27.87
CA ALA A 576 41.15 -30.27 27.01
C ALA A 576 41.99 -29.93 25.77
N TYR A 577 41.86 -28.72 25.21
CA TYR A 577 42.75 -28.22 24.16
C TYR A 577 44.21 -28.17 24.62
N GLU A 578 44.48 -27.59 25.80
CA GLU A 578 45.85 -27.54 26.34
C GLU A 578 46.40 -28.94 26.64
N GLN A 579 45.58 -29.85 27.13
CA GLN A 579 45.99 -31.24 27.36
C GLN A 579 46.38 -31.93 26.04
N ILE A 580 45.52 -31.92 25.02
CA ILE A 580 45.82 -32.58 23.74
C ILE A 580 46.99 -31.91 23.03
N LYS A 581 47.10 -30.58 23.14
CA LYS A 581 48.25 -29.83 22.63
C LYS A 581 49.55 -30.31 23.26
N PHE A 582 49.57 -30.45 24.59
CA PHE A 582 50.73 -30.99 25.31
C PHE A 582 51.07 -32.42 24.86
N GLU A 583 50.07 -33.30 24.73
CA GLU A 583 50.29 -34.68 24.24
C GLU A 583 50.84 -34.72 22.81
N LEU A 584 50.46 -33.77 21.94
CA LEU A 584 50.99 -33.67 20.58
C LEU A 584 52.41 -33.09 20.55
N GLU A 585 52.72 -32.12 21.40
CA GLU A 585 54.09 -31.60 21.59
C GLU A 585 55.03 -32.71 22.11
N GLU A 586 54.59 -33.52 23.07
CA GLU A 586 55.34 -34.68 23.58
C GLU A 586 55.55 -35.74 22.48
N LYS A 587 54.51 -36.07 21.70
CA LYS A 587 54.64 -36.98 20.56
C LYS A 587 55.61 -36.46 19.50
N LEU A 588 55.63 -35.15 19.24
CA LEU A 588 56.58 -34.54 18.30
C LEU A 588 58.01 -34.69 18.82
N GLN A 589 58.24 -34.40 20.11
CA GLN A 589 59.54 -34.58 20.75
C GLN A 589 60.00 -36.04 20.69
N GLN A 590 59.10 -37.00 20.97
CA GLN A 590 59.39 -38.42 20.85
C GLN A 590 59.77 -38.81 19.41
N LYS A 591 59.04 -38.32 18.38
CA LYS A 591 59.40 -38.57 16.97
C LYS A 591 60.80 -38.05 16.62
N ILE A 592 61.20 -36.90 17.17
CA ILE A 592 62.54 -36.33 16.97
C ILE A 592 63.60 -37.24 17.61
N GLU A 593 63.38 -37.68 18.84
CA GLU A 593 64.29 -38.58 19.55
C GLU A 593 64.43 -39.94 18.86
N GLU A 594 63.31 -40.53 18.43
CA GLU A 594 63.29 -41.76 17.64
C GLU A 594 64.05 -41.63 16.32
N LEU A 595 63.85 -40.52 15.59
CA LEU A 595 64.56 -40.26 14.35
C LEU A 595 66.08 -40.11 14.59
N ASN A 596 66.47 -39.38 15.63
CA ASN A 596 67.87 -39.22 16.00
C ASN A 596 68.52 -40.56 16.39
N ALA A 597 67.82 -41.39 17.17
CA ALA A 597 68.29 -42.73 17.51
C ALA A 597 68.42 -43.64 16.26
N ASP A 598 67.43 -43.62 15.37
CA ASP A 598 67.44 -44.37 14.10
C ASP A 598 68.60 -43.96 13.18
N VAL A 599 68.98 -42.68 13.21
CA VAL A 599 70.12 -42.13 12.48
C VAL A 599 71.44 -42.64 13.07
N GLU A 600 71.61 -42.57 14.39
CA GLU A 600 72.82 -43.06 15.07
C GLU A 600 73.02 -44.58 14.88
N ILE A 601 71.95 -45.38 14.85
CA ILE A 601 72.01 -46.83 14.58
C ILE A 601 72.52 -47.14 13.16
N MET A 602 72.37 -46.23 12.20
CA MET A 602 72.81 -46.44 10.82
C MET A 602 74.33 -46.34 10.67
N PHE A 603 75.02 -45.50 11.45
CA PHE A 603 76.47 -45.29 11.33
C PHE A 603 77.31 -46.58 11.53
N PRO A 604 77.07 -47.42 12.55
CA PRO A 604 77.76 -48.70 12.67
C PRO A 604 77.55 -49.65 11.48
N ARG A 605 76.40 -49.58 10.81
CA ARG A 605 76.09 -50.42 9.64
C ARG A 605 76.90 -50.03 8.40
N LEU A 606 77.46 -48.82 8.35
CA LEU A 606 78.36 -48.39 7.27
C LEU A 606 79.61 -49.27 7.15
N LYS A 607 79.99 -49.98 8.22
CA LYS A 607 81.11 -50.92 8.18
C LYS A 607 80.97 -51.98 7.10
N ILE A 608 79.74 -52.38 6.76
CA ILE A 608 79.44 -53.38 5.71
C ILE A 608 79.97 -52.91 4.34
N MET A 609 80.08 -51.60 4.11
CA MET A 609 80.64 -51.05 2.87
C MET A 609 82.12 -51.38 2.69
N ASN A 610 82.85 -51.71 3.77
CA ASN A 610 84.23 -52.20 3.67
C ASN A 610 84.30 -53.61 3.09
N ASP A 611 83.26 -54.42 3.30
CA ASP A 611 83.17 -55.81 2.82
C ASP A 611 82.66 -55.90 1.37
N MET A 612 82.34 -54.76 0.75
CA MET A 612 81.87 -54.64 -0.63
C MET A 612 83.03 -54.33 -1.58
N ASP A 613 84.11 -55.12 -1.56
CA ASP A 613 85.36 -54.80 -2.27
C ASP A 613 85.66 -55.65 -3.53
N ASP A 614 84.76 -56.57 -3.89
CA ASP A 614 84.88 -57.46 -5.06
C ASP A 614 83.96 -57.03 -6.23
N ALA A 615 84.56 -56.69 -7.37
CA ALA A 615 83.84 -56.28 -8.56
C ALA A 615 82.88 -57.37 -9.07
N ASN A 616 83.19 -58.66 -8.92
CA ASN A 616 82.33 -59.74 -9.41
C ASN A 616 80.98 -59.81 -8.68
N ARG A 617 80.90 -59.26 -7.46
CA ARG A 617 79.71 -59.28 -6.60
C ARG A 617 78.92 -57.98 -6.63
N ILE A 618 79.25 -57.05 -7.52
CA ILE A 618 78.58 -55.74 -7.65
C ILE A 618 77.05 -55.84 -7.80
N ARG A 619 76.54 -56.89 -8.47
CA ARG A 619 75.10 -57.13 -8.61
C ARG A 619 74.39 -57.39 -7.27
N GLU A 620 75.08 -57.98 -6.29
CA GLU A 620 74.57 -58.15 -4.93
C GLU A 620 74.68 -56.82 -4.16
N TYR A 621 75.83 -56.14 -4.27
CA TYR A 621 76.11 -54.91 -3.55
C TYR A 621 75.12 -53.78 -3.89
N ILE A 622 74.70 -53.65 -5.16
CA ILE A 622 73.74 -52.62 -5.56
C ILE A 622 72.38 -52.77 -4.85
N GLU A 623 71.93 -53.99 -4.55
CA GLU A 623 70.68 -54.20 -3.81
C GLU A 623 70.77 -53.77 -2.35
N HIS A 624 71.93 -53.99 -1.71
CA HIS A 624 72.20 -53.46 -0.37
C HIS A 624 72.29 -51.93 -0.36
N MET A 625 72.97 -51.35 -1.35
CA MET A 625 73.10 -49.89 -1.45
C MET A 625 71.77 -49.20 -1.77
N ARG A 626 70.90 -49.82 -2.58
CA ARG A 626 69.52 -49.35 -2.80
C ARG A 626 68.69 -49.35 -1.52
N LYS A 627 68.89 -50.32 -0.63
CA LYS A 627 68.22 -50.32 0.69
C LYS A 627 68.69 -49.13 1.54
N PHE A 628 70.00 -48.87 1.60
CA PHE A 628 70.52 -47.69 2.30
C PHE A 628 69.98 -46.37 1.74
N ALA A 629 69.92 -46.22 0.41
CA ALA A 629 69.36 -45.02 -0.23
C ALA A 629 67.88 -44.81 0.14
N ARG A 630 67.04 -45.85 0.04
CA ARG A 630 65.62 -45.77 0.43
C ARG A 630 65.44 -45.45 1.92
N ASP A 631 66.30 -45.98 2.79
CA ASP A 631 66.22 -45.70 4.22
C ASP A 631 66.66 -44.26 4.56
N LEU A 632 67.49 -43.62 3.72
CA LEU A 632 67.78 -42.18 3.81
C LEU A 632 66.62 -41.34 3.30
N ASP A 633 66.00 -41.71 2.17
CA ASP A 633 64.82 -41.00 1.63
C ASP A 633 63.67 -41.00 2.64
N ARG A 634 63.42 -42.15 3.29
CA ARG A 634 62.42 -42.26 4.38
C ARG A 634 62.74 -41.36 5.58
N LYS A 635 64.03 -41.17 5.90
CA LYS A 635 64.46 -40.26 6.97
C LYS A 635 64.23 -38.80 6.56
N ASP A 636 64.50 -38.44 5.31
CA ASP A 636 64.18 -37.11 4.78
C ASP A 636 62.68 -36.81 4.79
N GLU A 637 61.86 -37.80 4.44
CA GLU A 637 60.40 -37.68 4.55
C GLU A 637 59.96 -37.45 5.99
N ARG A 638 60.51 -38.22 6.96
CA ARG A 638 60.24 -38.00 8.39
C ARG A 638 60.70 -36.61 8.85
N VAL A 639 61.86 -36.12 8.42
CA VAL A 639 62.35 -34.76 8.69
C VAL A 639 61.35 -33.72 8.17
N LYS A 640 60.86 -33.86 6.93
CA LYS A 640 59.87 -32.92 6.38
C LYS A 640 58.59 -32.91 7.22
N CYS A 641 58.06 -34.08 7.56
CA CYS A 641 56.86 -34.18 8.40
C CYS A 641 57.06 -33.53 9.77
N ILE A 642 58.21 -33.76 10.41
CA ILE A 642 58.55 -33.14 11.70
C ILE A 642 58.66 -31.62 11.56
N ASN A 643 59.39 -31.12 10.56
CA ASN A 643 59.58 -29.69 10.36
C ASN A 643 58.26 -28.96 10.00
N ASP A 644 57.37 -29.61 9.24
CA ASP A 644 56.03 -29.10 8.97
C ASP A 644 55.19 -29.02 10.24
N GLU A 645 55.30 -30.01 11.13
CA GLU A 645 54.63 -30.03 12.43
C GLU A 645 55.22 -29.00 13.42
N GLU A 646 56.55 -28.85 13.49
CA GLU A 646 57.24 -27.79 14.24
C GLU A 646 56.82 -26.40 13.77
N LYS A 647 56.67 -26.21 12.46
CA LYS A 647 56.22 -24.95 11.88
C LYS A 647 54.78 -24.61 12.28
N LEU A 648 53.90 -25.61 12.40
CA LEU A 648 52.54 -25.42 12.91
C LEU A 648 52.57 -24.93 14.37
N PHE A 649 53.40 -25.53 15.22
CA PHE A 649 53.64 -25.09 16.59
C PHE A 649 54.45 -23.79 16.72
N LYS A 650 54.94 -23.23 15.60
CA LYS A 650 55.81 -22.05 15.52
C LYS A 650 57.15 -22.25 16.22
N TYR A 651 57.64 -23.49 16.29
CA TYR A 651 59.01 -23.79 16.69
C TYR A 651 59.99 -23.54 15.54
N PRO A 652 61.26 -23.19 15.84
CA PRO A 652 62.29 -23.10 14.82
C PRO A 652 62.53 -24.49 14.21
N PRO A 653 62.63 -24.61 12.87
CA PRO A 653 62.85 -25.90 12.22
C PRO A 653 64.14 -26.57 12.69
N SER A 654 64.03 -27.82 13.12
CA SER A 654 65.17 -28.62 13.52
C SER A 654 66.10 -28.92 12.34
N VAL A 655 67.41 -28.86 12.59
CA VAL A 655 68.45 -29.16 11.59
C VAL A 655 69.08 -30.51 11.92
N TYR A 656 69.22 -31.37 10.91
CA TYR A 656 69.69 -32.75 11.06
C TYR A 656 71.05 -32.97 10.36
N PRO A 657 72.16 -32.42 10.88
CA PRO A 657 73.48 -32.52 10.24
C PRO A 657 73.97 -33.97 10.14
N ARG A 658 73.61 -34.84 11.10
CA ARG A 658 73.96 -36.26 11.10
C ARG A 658 73.36 -37.04 9.93
N ILE A 659 72.15 -36.66 9.46
CA ILE A 659 71.55 -37.25 8.25
C ILE A 659 72.34 -36.84 7.00
N ASN A 660 72.76 -35.58 6.92
CA ASN A 660 73.59 -35.11 5.81
C ASN A 660 74.94 -35.82 5.80
N GLU A 661 75.55 -36.03 6.96
CA GLU A 661 76.78 -36.80 7.11
C GLU A 661 76.61 -38.26 6.61
N LEU A 662 75.50 -38.92 6.94
CA LEU A 662 75.19 -40.25 6.39
C LEU A 662 75.06 -40.22 4.86
N LYS A 663 74.37 -39.23 4.30
CA LYS A 663 74.26 -39.07 2.83
C LYS A 663 75.61 -38.88 2.17
N GLU A 664 76.48 -38.05 2.76
CA GLU A 664 77.82 -37.82 2.23
C GLU A 664 78.68 -39.09 2.24
N ASN A 665 78.44 -40.02 3.15
CA ASN A 665 79.15 -41.29 3.19
C ASN A 665 78.53 -42.35 2.26
N ILE A 666 77.20 -42.49 2.26
CA ILE A 666 76.48 -43.54 1.52
C ILE A 666 76.35 -43.20 0.03
N MET A 667 75.93 -41.98 -0.33
CA MET A 667 75.56 -41.64 -1.71
C MET A 667 76.72 -41.71 -2.70
N PRO A 668 77.95 -41.24 -2.39
CA PRO A 668 79.07 -41.40 -3.31
C PRO A 668 79.42 -42.87 -3.56
N TYR A 669 79.20 -43.74 -2.58
CA TYR A 669 79.54 -45.16 -2.70
C TYR A 669 78.46 -45.92 -3.45
N TYR A 670 77.20 -45.52 -3.24
CA TYR A 670 76.09 -45.94 -4.08
C TYR A 670 76.37 -45.60 -5.54
N GLU A 671 76.83 -44.38 -5.84
CA GLU A 671 77.17 -43.96 -7.20
C GLU A 671 78.29 -44.81 -7.79
N LEU A 672 79.36 -45.10 -7.04
CA LEU A 672 80.43 -46.01 -7.49
C LEU A 672 79.88 -47.39 -7.86
N ILE A 673 79.14 -48.03 -6.96
CA ILE A 673 78.57 -49.37 -7.19
C ILE A 673 77.57 -49.34 -8.34
N TYR A 674 76.75 -48.30 -8.43
CA TYR A 674 75.78 -48.13 -9.51
C TYR A 674 76.48 -47.99 -10.87
N ARG A 675 77.55 -47.20 -10.96
CA ARG A 675 78.37 -47.08 -12.19
C ARG A 675 79.05 -48.38 -12.55
N GLY A 676 79.61 -49.09 -11.57
CA GLY A 676 80.17 -50.43 -11.79
C GLY A 676 79.13 -51.43 -12.29
N TYR A 677 77.91 -51.39 -11.72
CA TYR A 677 76.80 -52.24 -12.14
C TYR A 677 76.35 -51.93 -13.57
N GLN A 678 76.23 -50.65 -13.91
CA GLN A 678 75.92 -50.22 -15.28
C GLN A 678 76.98 -50.70 -16.26
N TRP A 679 78.26 -50.50 -15.93
CA TRP A 679 79.38 -50.97 -16.74
C TRP A 679 79.29 -52.47 -17.00
N GLN A 680 79.16 -53.29 -15.95
CA GLN A 680 79.05 -54.75 -16.11
C GLN A 680 77.86 -55.14 -16.98
N ARG A 681 76.70 -54.51 -16.82
CA ARG A 681 75.54 -54.76 -17.66
C ARG A 681 75.81 -54.41 -19.12
N HIS A 682 76.42 -53.27 -19.40
CA HIS A 682 76.77 -52.87 -20.77
C HIS A 682 77.79 -53.82 -21.38
N ARG A 683 78.84 -54.15 -20.64
CA ARG A 683 79.88 -55.13 -21.03
C ARG A 683 79.27 -56.49 -21.34
N ASP A 684 78.39 -57.02 -20.48
CA ASP A 684 77.75 -58.32 -20.68
C ASP A 684 76.85 -58.31 -21.93
N VAL A 685 76.11 -57.22 -22.17
CA VAL A 685 75.30 -57.04 -23.40
C VAL A 685 76.19 -56.91 -24.64
N TRP A 686 77.33 -56.24 -24.57
CA TRP A 686 78.24 -56.11 -25.70
C TRP A 686 78.99 -57.41 -26.01
N LEU A 687 79.34 -58.19 -25.00
CA LEU A 687 80.04 -59.47 -25.16
C LEU A 687 79.11 -60.58 -25.68
N ASP A 688 77.88 -60.67 -25.15
CA ASP A 688 76.97 -61.79 -25.36
C ASP A 688 75.67 -61.44 -26.12
N GLY A 689 75.44 -60.17 -26.43
CA GLY A 689 74.29 -59.71 -27.21
C GLY A 689 74.47 -59.94 -28.73
N PRO A 690 73.43 -59.62 -29.54
CA PRO A 690 73.48 -59.81 -30.98
C PRO A 690 74.56 -58.92 -31.62
N PHE A 691 75.51 -59.54 -32.31
CA PHE A 691 76.67 -58.84 -32.90
C PHE A 691 76.27 -57.81 -33.97
N GLU A 692 75.16 -58.03 -34.68
CA GLU A 692 74.65 -57.16 -35.75
C GLU A 692 74.31 -55.75 -35.30
N TYR A 693 73.99 -55.54 -34.02
CA TYR A 693 73.59 -54.24 -33.47
C TYR A 693 74.71 -53.50 -32.74
N LEU A 694 75.93 -54.05 -32.71
CA LEU A 694 77.06 -53.41 -32.06
C LEU A 694 77.66 -52.33 -32.98
N ASP A 695 77.79 -51.12 -32.43
CA ASP A 695 78.49 -49.99 -33.06
C ASP A 695 79.81 -49.72 -32.32
N SER A 696 80.92 -49.86 -33.04
CA SER A 696 82.26 -49.70 -32.48
C SER A 696 82.52 -48.28 -31.95
N ASN A 697 82.02 -47.25 -32.63
CA ASN A 697 82.27 -45.85 -32.24
C ASN A 697 81.47 -45.50 -30.97
N SER A 698 80.19 -45.87 -30.92
CA SER A 698 79.38 -45.69 -29.71
C SER A 698 79.94 -46.46 -28.51
N ILE A 699 80.41 -47.70 -28.72
CA ILE A 699 80.97 -48.53 -27.65
C ILE A 699 82.30 -47.97 -27.14
N ASP A 700 83.19 -47.47 -28.00
CA ASP A 700 84.45 -46.85 -27.59
C ASP A 700 84.24 -45.56 -26.79
N ASN A 701 83.34 -44.69 -27.26
CA ASN A 701 82.96 -43.48 -26.53
C ASN A 701 82.41 -43.82 -25.15
N THR A 702 81.47 -44.76 -25.08
CA THR A 702 80.83 -45.17 -23.82
C THR A 702 81.85 -45.83 -22.86
N THR A 703 82.72 -46.71 -23.37
CA THR A 703 83.81 -47.33 -22.60
C THR A 703 84.79 -46.28 -22.06
N SER A 704 85.17 -45.31 -22.90
CA SER A 704 86.05 -44.20 -22.51
C SER A 704 85.39 -43.27 -21.48
N ASP A 705 84.08 -43.09 -21.55
CA ASP A 705 83.30 -42.37 -20.54
C ASP A 705 83.29 -43.12 -19.20
N TYR A 706 83.05 -44.43 -19.19
CA TYR A 706 83.13 -45.23 -17.96
C TYR A 706 84.53 -45.20 -17.35
N PHE A 707 85.57 -45.34 -18.18
CA PHE A 707 86.97 -45.22 -17.75
C PHE A 707 87.25 -43.86 -17.09
N THR A 708 86.81 -42.78 -17.74
CA THR A 708 87.03 -41.41 -17.25
C THR A 708 86.25 -41.17 -15.95
N ASN A 709 85.00 -41.63 -15.87
CA ASN A 709 84.17 -41.49 -14.68
C ASN A 709 84.72 -42.29 -13.50
N LEU A 710 85.08 -43.56 -13.67
CA LEU A 710 85.66 -44.37 -12.60
C LEU A 710 87.04 -43.85 -12.18
N SER A 711 87.84 -43.33 -13.12
CA SER A 711 89.10 -42.66 -12.79
C SER A 711 88.88 -41.38 -11.97
N LYS A 712 87.83 -40.60 -12.26
CA LYS A 712 87.43 -39.44 -11.47
C LYS A 712 86.96 -39.85 -10.08
N ILE A 713 86.08 -40.85 -9.98
CA ILE A 713 85.57 -41.39 -8.70
C ILE A 713 86.73 -41.92 -7.85
N SER A 714 87.67 -42.66 -8.45
CA SER A 714 88.89 -43.12 -7.77
C SER A 714 89.71 -41.97 -7.19
N LYS A 715 89.97 -40.91 -7.95
CA LYS A 715 90.66 -39.71 -7.46
C LYS A 715 89.89 -39.02 -6.33
N GLN A 716 88.57 -38.88 -6.46
CA GLN A 716 87.71 -38.28 -5.45
C GLN A 716 87.77 -39.08 -4.14
N TYR A 717 87.66 -40.41 -4.20
CA TYR A 717 87.79 -41.28 -3.04
C TYR A 717 89.19 -41.22 -2.42
N ARG A 718 90.24 -41.15 -3.24
CA ARG A 718 91.61 -41.00 -2.73
C ARG A 718 91.75 -39.71 -1.91
N THR A 719 91.24 -38.59 -2.41
CA THR A 719 91.24 -37.31 -1.67
C THR A 719 90.34 -37.37 -0.42
N ARG A 720 89.13 -37.91 -0.53
CA ARG A 720 88.16 -37.98 0.57
C ARG A 720 88.69 -38.86 1.70
N ILE A 721 89.23 -40.04 1.39
CA ILE A 721 89.77 -40.95 2.41
C ILE A 721 91.00 -40.36 3.09
N LYS A 722 91.89 -39.65 2.36
CA LYS A 722 93.02 -38.91 2.97
C LYS A 722 92.54 -37.92 4.02
N LEU A 723 91.48 -37.17 3.70
CA LEU A 723 90.88 -36.20 4.59
C LEU A 723 90.23 -36.88 5.81
N LEU A 724 89.48 -37.96 5.61
CA LEU A 724 88.84 -38.70 6.71
C LEU A 724 89.85 -39.35 7.66
N ILE A 725 90.99 -39.84 7.15
CA ILE A 725 92.10 -40.36 7.96
C ILE A 725 92.76 -39.23 8.76
N ALA A 726 93.04 -38.08 8.12
CA ALA A 726 93.62 -36.92 8.80
C ALA A 726 92.72 -36.38 9.92
N MET A 727 91.40 -36.51 9.76
CA MET A 727 90.39 -36.12 10.74
C MET A 727 90.08 -37.21 11.78
N ASN A 728 90.75 -38.38 11.72
CA ASN A 728 90.53 -39.55 12.58
C ASN A 728 89.04 -39.97 12.67
N TYR A 729 88.37 -40.03 11.52
CA TYR A 729 86.93 -40.30 11.45
C TYR A 729 86.58 -41.79 11.71
N PRO A 730 85.67 -42.11 12.67
CA PRO A 730 85.41 -43.49 13.12
C PRO A 730 84.81 -44.44 12.08
N HIS A 731 84.05 -43.93 11.10
CA HIS A 731 83.34 -44.72 10.09
C HIS A 731 83.99 -44.63 8.70
N SER A 732 85.30 -44.36 8.66
CA SER A 732 86.07 -44.33 7.41
C SER A 732 86.30 -45.75 6.85
N PHE A 733 86.66 -45.82 5.57
CA PHE A 733 87.01 -47.09 4.93
C PHE A 733 88.36 -47.62 5.46
N VAL A 734 88.44 -48.93 5.67
CA VAL A 734 89.64 -49.62 6.18
C VAL A 734 90.61 -49.92 5.03
N GLY A 735 91.89 -49.60 5.20
CA GLY A 735 92.96 -49.89 4.23
C GLY A 735 94.05 -48.81 4.19
N SER A 736 95.23 -49.14 3.68
CA SER A 736 96.35 -48.19 3.53
C SER A 736 96.31 -47.54 2.14
N LEU A 737 96.33 -46.20 2.08
CA LEU A 737 96.25 -45.47 0.81
C LEU A 737 97.54 -45.49 -0.01
N ASP A 738 98.67 -45.68 0.67
CA ASP A 738 100.02 -45.65 0.09
C ASP A 738 100.60 -47.06 -0.05
N ASP A 739 99.76 -48.09 0.09
CA ASP A 739 100.16 -49.47 -0.19
C ASP A 739 100.45 -49.65 -1.69
N PRO A 740 101.62 -50.20 -2.07
CA PRO A 740 101.94 -50.50 -3.45
C PRO A 740 101.01 -51.57 -4.05
N ASP A 741 100.35 -52.41 -3.25
CA ASP A 741 99.36 -53.38 -3.71
C ASP A 741 97.95 -52.72 -3.79
N PRO A 742 97.37 -52.58 -5.01
CA PRO A 742 96.01 -52.06 -5.18
C PRO A 742 94.93 -52.85 -4.42
N PHE A 743 95.17 -54.12 -4.09
CA PHE A 743 94.22 -54.97 -3.36
C PHE A 743 94.28 -54.79 -1.83
N GLN A 744 95.27 -54.06 -1.30
CA GLN A 744 95.35 -53.65 0.12
C GLN A 744 94.83 -52.23 0.36
N GLN A 745 94.45 -51.52 -0.70
CA GLN A 745 93.84 -50.19 -0.62
C GLN A 745 92.41 -50.26 -0.08
N PRO A 746 91.80 -49.15 0.38
CA PRO A 746 90.40 -49.15 0.82
C PRO A 746 89.39 -49.65 -0.23
N ALA A 747 88.28 -50.26 0.22
CA ALA A 747 87.28 -50.91 -0.63
C ALA A 747 86.81 -50.10 -1.87
N PRO A 748 86.52 -48.78 -1.80
CA PRO A 748 86.16 -48.00 -2.98
C PRO A 748 87.27 -47.92 -4.02
N LEU A 749 88.53 -47.86 -3.59
CA LEU A 749 89.69 -47.81 -4.47
C LEU A 749 89.98 -49.18 -5.09
N LYS A 750 89.82 -50.27 -4.32
CA LYS A 750 89.91 -51.64 -4.85
C LYS A 750 88.88 -51.87 -5.95
N LEU A 751 87.62 -51.54 -5.69
CA LEU A 751 86.55 -51.65 -6.69
C LEU A 751 86.84 -50.81 -7.94
N CYS A 752 87.27 -49.55 -7.77
CA CYS A 752 87.64 -48.71 -8.89
C CYS A 752 88.78 -49.35 -9.71
N HIS A 753 89.81 -49.88 -9.05
CA HIS A 753 90.92 -50.52 -9.73
C HIS A 753 90.47 -51.75 -10.52
N GLN A 754 89.73 -52.67 -9.90
CA GLN A 754 89.21 -53.87 -10.57
C GLN A 754 88.32 -53.53 -11.77
N LEU A 755 87.42 -52.54 -11.62
CA LEU A 755 86.57 -52.07 -12.71
C LEU A 755 87.37 -51.37 -13.82
N ILE A 756 88.39 -50.59 -13.47
CA ILE A 756 89.27 -49.93 -14.46
C ILE A 756 90.09 -50.97 -15.22
N GLU A 757 90.63 -52.00 -14.57
CA GLU A 757 91.35 -53.08 -15.23
C GLU A 757 90.43 -53.89 -16.14
N ASP A 758 89.20 -54.17 -15.70
CA ASP A 758 88.18 -54.80 -16.53
C ASP A 758 87.79 -53.95 -17.75
N ILE A 759 87.70 -52.63 -17.59
CA ILE A 759 87.50 -51.69 -18.70
C ILE A 759 88.68 -51.68 -19.66
N LYS A 760 89.92 -51.67 -19.16
CA LYS A 760 91.12 -51.73 -20.02
C LYS A 760 91.16 -53.05 -20.79
N TRP A 761 90.84 -54.15 -20.13
CA TRP A 761 90.73 -55.47 -20.76
C TRP A 761 89.68 -55.45 -21.87
N PHE A 762 88.51 -54.84 -21.66
CA PHE A 762 87.51 -54.73 -22.73
C PHE A 762 87.98 -53.79 -23.85
N LYS A 763 88.59 -52.66 -23.49
CA LYS A 763 89.04 -51.61 -24.42
C LYS A 763 90.09 -52.12 -25.42
N GLN A 764 90.96 -53.05 -25.01
CA GLN A 764 91.98 -53.61 -25.90
C GLN A 764 91.38 -54.36 -27.10
N TYR A 765 90.15 -54.88 -26.98
CA TYR A 765 89.49 -55.63 -28.06
C TYR A 765 88.58 -54.77 -28.95
N ILE A 766 88.35 -53.50 -28.61
CA ILE A 766 87.52 -52.60 -29.42
C ILE A 766 88.04 -52.46 -30.88
N PRO A 767 89.36 -52.42 -31.15
CA PRO A 767 89.85 -52.45 -32.53
C PRO A 767 89.36 -53.67 -33.35
N LEU A 768 89.23 -54.85 -32.73
CA LEU A 768 88.65 -56.02 -33.41
C LEU A 768 87.19 -55.77 -33.78
N LEU A 769 86.43 -55.13 -32.88
CA LEU A 769 85.05 -54.76 -33.16
C LEU A 769 84.96 -53.79 -34.34
N ALA A 770 85.85 -52.80 -34.42
CA ALA A 770 85.89 -51.84 -35.53
C ALA A 770 86.14 -52.51 -36.88
N VAL A 771 87.03 -53.52 -36.92
CA VAL A 771 87.31 -54.30 -38.13
C VAL A 771 86.11 -55.17 -38.48
N PHE A 772 85.63 -56.02 -37.57
CA PHE A 772 84.55 -56.97 -37.87
C PHE A 772 83.18 -56.30 -38.11
N ARG A 773 82.98 -55.06 -37.65
CA ARG A 773 81.74 -54.27 -37.87
C ARG A 773 81.89 -53.18 -38.93
N ASN A 774 82.92 -53.23 -39.76
CA ASN A 774 83.04 -52.29 -40.88
C ASN A 774 82.03 -52.64 -41.99
N PHE A 775 81.03 -51.79 -42.19
CA PHE A 775 79.98 -51.95 -43.22
C PHE A 775 80.51 -52.04 -44.67
N ALA A 776 81.76 -51.66 -44.92
CA ALA A 776 82.39 -51.76 -46.24
C ALA A 776 82.93 -53.17 -46.56
N ILE A 777 82.99 -54.08 -45.57
CA ILE A 777 83.45 -55.46 -45.76
C ILE A 777 82.41 -56.24 -46.58
N ARG A 778 82.88 -56.94 -47.62
CA ARG A 778 82.09 -57.78 -48.53
C ARG A 778 82.63 -59.21 -48.45
N GLN A 779 81.92 -60.18 -49.02
CA GLN A 779 82.33 -61.60 -48.95
C GLN A 779 83.80 -61.84 -49.34
N ILE A 780 84.27 -61.18 -50.40
CA ILE A 780 85.67 -61.26 -50.86
C ILE A 780 86.67 -60.90 -49.73
N HIS A 781 86.36 -59.86 -48.96
CA HIS A 781 87.21 -59.42 -47.85
C HIS A 781 87.19 -60.43 -46.69
N TRP A 782 86.05 -61.10 -46.43
CA TRP A 782 85.98 -62.18 -45.43
C TRP A 782 86.78 -63.40 -45.86
N ASP A 783 86.74 -63.75 -47.15
CA ASP A 783 87.52 -64.86 -47.71
C ASP A 783 89.03 -64.58 -47.59
N GLU A 784 89.46 -63.34 -47.87
CA GLU A 784 90.84 -62.87 -47.71
C GLU A 784 91.29 -62.87 -46.24
N MET A 785 90.47 -62.33 -45.33
CA MET A 785 90.76 -62.35 -43.89
C MET A 785 90.82 -63.78 -43.34
N SER A 786 89.95 -64.68 -43.81
CA SER A 786 89.92 -66.09 -43.42
C SER A 786 91.15 -66.85 -43.91
N ALA A 787 91.68 -66.49 -45.09
CA ALA A 787 92.94 -67.05 -45.59
C ALA A 787 94.15 -66.63 -44.75
N ILE A 788 94.15 -65.39 -44.23
CA ILE A 788 95.21 -64.87 -43.34
C ILE A 788 95.13 -65.53 -41.96
N ALA A 789 93.93 -65.68 -41.40
CA ALA A 789 93.72 -66.30 -40.08
C ALA A 789 93.83 -67.83 -40.09
N GLY A 790 93.66 -68.48 -41.24
CA GLY A 790 93.74 -69.94 -41.41
C GLY A 790 92.45 -70.69 -41.05
N PHE A 791 91.34 -70.00 -40.82
CA PHE A 791 89.99 -70.54 -40.57
C PHE A 791 88.91 -69.51 -40.96
N ASP A 792 87.66 -69.95 -41.14
CA ASP A 792 86.55 -69.08 -41.56
C ASP A 792 86.19 -68.05 -40.49
N LEU A 793 86.23 -66.77 -40.88
CA LEU A 793 85.94 -65.60 -40.04
C LEU A 793 84.56 -64.99 -40.31
N THR A 794 83.79 -65.54 -41.25
CA THR A 794 82.50 -64.96 -41.66
C THR A 794 81.49 -64.98 -40.50
N PRO A 795 80.93 -63.82 -40.07
CA PRO A 795 79.95 -63.79 -38.98
C PRO A 795 78.65 -64.54 -39.31
N ASP A 796 78.17 -65.37 -38.38
CA ASP A 796 76.90 -66.09 -38.44
C ASP A 796 75.85 -65.54 -37.45
N ALA A 797 74.60 -66.02 -37.52
CA ALA A 797 73.51 -65.60 -36.63
C ALA A 797 73.76 -65.90 -35.13
N GLY A 798 74.75 -66.73 -34.81
CA GLY A 798 75.18 -67.03 -33.44
C GLY A 798 76.46 -66.31 -33.02
N THR A 799 77.01 -65.43 -33.85
CA THR A 799 78.28 -64.74 -33.58
C THR A 799 78.06 -63.71 -32.49
N THR A 800 78.93 -63.72 -31.49
CA THR A 800 78.97 -62.74 -30.40
C THR A 800 80.36 -62.15 -30.33
N PHE A 801 80.49 -60.97 -29.74
CA PHE A 801 81.80 -60.34 -29.61
C PHE A 801 82.74 -61.20 -28.74
N ARG A 802 82.22 -61.91 -27.73
CA ARG A 802 82.99 -62.89 -26.96
C ARG A 802 83.56 -64.01 -27.82
N LYS A 803 82.79 -64.54 -28.79
CA LYS A 803 83.30 -65.56 -29.73
C LYS A 803 84.47 -65.02 -30.56
N ILE A 804 84.37 -63.77 -31.03
CA ILE A 804 85.43 -63.11 -31.83
C ILE A 804 86.69 -62.88 -30.97
N ILE A 805 86.54 -62.45 -29.72
CA ILE A 805 87.67 -62.32 -28.80
C ILE A 805 88.37 -63.68 -28.58
N ASN A 806 87.60 -64.76 -28.43
CA ASN A 806 88.13 -66.11 -28.26
C ASN A 806 88.88 -66.66 -29.49
N MET A 807 88.70 -66.06 -30.68
CA MET A 807 89.46 -66.40 -31.89
C MET A 807 90.92 -65.88 -31.84
N ASN A 808 91.27 -65.05 -30.85
CA ASN A 808 92.62 -64.56 -30.56
C ASN A 808 93.34 -63.86 -31.73
N LEU A 809 92.59 -63.05 -32.50
CA LEU A 809 93.04 -62.39 -33.73
C LEU A 809 93.79 -61.07 -33.50
N MET A 810 94.12 -60.73 -32.25
CA MET A 810 94.74 -59.44 -31.91
C MET A 810 96.13 -59.25 -32.56
N ALA A 811 96.91 -60.32 -32.74
CA ALA A 811 98.24 -60.27 -33.34
C ALA A 811 98.20 -60.21 -34.89
N ASP A 812 97.06 -60.58 -35.48
CA ASP A 812 96.87 -60.60 -36.93
C ASP A 812 96.17 -59.32 -37.44
N LEU A 813 95.79 -58.39 -36.55
CA LEU A 813 95.17 -57.10 -36.89
C LEU A 813 96.03 -56.22 -37.83
N GLU A 814 97.36 -56.39 -37.80
CA GLU A 814 98.31 -55.63 -38.63
C GLU A 814 98.61 -56.29 -39.98
N LYS A 815 98.23 -57.56 -40.15
CA LYS A 815 98.42 -58.34 -41.39
C LYS A 815 97.21 -58.19 -42.29
#